data_AF-A0A4D9EYU0-F1
#
_entry.id   AF-A0A4D9EYU0-F1
#
_cell.length_a   1.000
_cell.length_b   1.000
_cell.length_c   1.000
_cell.angle_alpha   90.00
_cell.angle_beta   90.00
_cell.angle_gamma   90.00
#
_symmetry.space_group_name_H-M   'P 1'
#
loop_
_entity.id
_entity.type
_entity.pdbx_description
1 polymer ?
#
loop_
_entity_poly.entity_id
_entity_poly.type
_entity_poly.pdbx_seq_one_letter_code
_entity_poly.pdbx_strand_id
1 'polypeptide(L)'
;MYHEELQRPRYGSIVDDERLSAEEMDERRRQNIAYEYLCHLEEAKRWMEVCLAEELPPTTELEEGLRNGVYLAKLAKFFAPKMVSEKKIYDVEQTRYKRSGLHFRHTDNTVQWLRAMESIGLPKIFYPETTDVYDRKNIPKMIYCIHALSLYLFKLGIAPQIQDLLGKVDFTEEEISNMRKELEKYGIQMPAFSKIGGILASELSVDEAALHAAVIAINEAIEKGVADQTLITLRNPNAMLMNVDEDLAQEYQKELLEAKRRKEENARLKNGSISEEERDVYEELLTQAEIQGNINKMNKLVAVDHINTAIRNCDANKTLVALMKPEAQLPVVHPFAAAVYQTELFNLQQQNAVRYLAHDELSIAVEMLSAVVLLNQALGSKDILAIKSHLRNPSVGFNNLEDENFQRYADTLLSIKSEASSQGQDYLSWNDVQNCIDMVNMQIQEENDRIVAVSYINEAIDQGNPGKTLETLLLPTVKLHDVNPTNARHYQDVLHYAKVQKCKESHDESAVLWLDEIQKGINDANRNIEKAANLALGTSMINKCLEKHDSQPVLDILQSPKFGLRVVPECAETYYKNLLEAKNLKTKEDSSESPWLKLIMKNRYDYYYNVETGESTFVPPEGFIPKTSWLTSEEIQTIVGQVTADYNREQLWFANENLILQLQALARGFLVRKSYEERKGFLQKQEPSVLKIQASWKGYKQRKSYTDRLRVLQGNVAAIVKVNFHL
;
A
#
# COMPACT_ATOMS: atom_id res chain seq x y z
N MET A 1 -52.85 4.65 -14.58
CA MET A 1 -53.55 3.62 -13.79
C MET A 1 -53.46 4.04 -12.34
N TYR A 2 -54.58 4.53 -11.81
CA TYR A 2 -54.75 4.80 -10.39
C TYR A 2 -54.67 3.45 -9.66
N HIS A 3 -53.69 3.27 -8.78
CA HIS A 3 -53.75 2.19 -7.81
C HIS A 3 -54.53 2.72 -6.61
N GLU A 4 -55.78 2.28 -6.50
CA GLU A 4 -56.61 2.40 -5.30
C GLU A 4 -55.85 1.75 -4.12
N GLU A 5 -55.45 2.58 -3.15
CA GLU A 5 -55.14 2.10 -1.81
C GLU A 5 -56.43 1.56 -1.20
N LEU A 6 -56.62 0.25 -1.28
CA LEU A 6 -57.57 -0.48 -0.44
C LEU A 6 -57.20 -0.22 1.02
N GLN A 7 -57.98 0.63 1.69
CA GLN A 7 -58.01 0.73 3.15
C GLN A 7 -58.22 -0.68 3.72
N ARG A 8 -57.17 -1.23 4.29
CA ARG A 8 -57.21 -2.50 5.03
C ARG A 8 -57.75 -2.23 6.44
N PRO A 9 -58.66 -3.07 6.96
CA PRO A 9 -59.32 -2.79 8.24
C PRO A 9 -58.31 -2.85 9.39
N ARG A 10 -58.24 -1.77 10.18
CA ARG A 10 -57.53 -1.75 11.47
C ARG A 10 -58.29 -2.61 12.46
N TYR A 11 -57.75 -3.78 12.80
CA TYR A 11 -58.22 -4.55 13.95
C TYR A 11 -57.78 -3.85 15.24
N GLY A 12 -58.55 -2.84 15.63
CA GLY A 12 -58.28 -2.04 16.83
C GLY A 12 -59.33 -0.97 17.15
N SER A 13 -60.28 -0.71 16.26
CA SER A 13 -61.43 0.15 16.58
C SER A 13 -62.69 -0.69 16.81
N ILE A 14 -63.20 -0.66 18.04
CA ILE A 14 -64.60 -0.96 18.32
C ILE A 14 -65.43 0.04 17.52
N VAL A 15 -66.02 -0.43 16.42
CA VAL A 15 -67.14 0.24 15.76
C VAL A 15 -68.32 -0.68 15.99
N ASP A 16 -69.09 -0.39 17.04
CA ASP A 16 -70.44 -0.91 17.21
C ASP A 16 -71.32 -0.29 16.13
N ASP A 17 -71.89 -1.08 15.20
CA ASP A 17 -73.29 -0.88 14.77
C ASP A 17 -73.94 -1.97 13.89
N GLU A 18 -73.59 -3.26 14.01
CA GLU A 18 -74.44 -4.33 13.46
C GLU A 18 -74.60 -5.45 14.49
N ARG A 19 -75.85 -5.88 14.74
CA ARG A 19 -76.17 -7.03 15.61
C ARG A 19 -75.60 -8.31 14.99
N LEU A 20 -74.35 -8.60 15.30
CA LEU A 20 -73.68 -9.86 15.00
C LEU A 20 -74.48 -11.02 15.59
N SER A 21 -74.67 -12.08 14.82
CA SER A 21 -75.28 -13.31 15.32
C SER A 21 -74.40 -13.94 16.41
N ALA A 22 -74.98 -14.81 17.24
CA ALA A 22 -74.21 -15.54 18.26
C ALA A 22 -73.05 -16.36 17.66
N GLU A 23 -73.20 -16.84 16.42
CA GLU A 23 -72.17 -17.56 15.69
C GLU A 23 -71.05 -16.62 15.20
N GLU A 24 -71.38 -15.42 14.74
CA GLU A 24 -70.39 -14.43 14.27
C GLU A 24 -69.60 -13.81 15.42
N MET A 25 -70.23 -13.61 16.59
CA MET A 25 -69.51 -13.17 17.79
C MET A 25 -68.52 -14.23 18.30
N ASP A 26 -68.88 -15.52 18.25
CA ASP A 26 -67.98 -16.59 18.66
C ASP A 26 -66.83 -16.76 17.65
N GLU A 27 -67.11 -16.64 16.35
CA GLU A 27 -66.09 -16.65 15.30
C GLU A 27 -65.09 -15.49 15.46
N ARG A 28 -65.58 -14.28 15.73
CA ARG A 28 -64.74 -13.09 15.96
C ARG A 28 -63.92 -13.19 17.24
N ARG A 29 -64.48 -13.79 18.30
CA ARG A 29 -63.76 -14.10 19.54
C ARG A 29 -62.61 -15.08 19.29
N ARG A 30 -62.82 -16.13 18.50
CA ARG A 30 -61.77 -17.11 18.15
C ARG A 30 -60.69 -16.51 17.26
N GLN A 31 -61.05 -15.62 16.34
CA GLN A 31 -60.08 -14.85 15.55
C GLN A 31 -59.20 -13.97 16.44
N ASN A 32 -59.78 -13.28 17.43
CA ASN A 32 -59.01 -12.48 18.38
C ASN A 32 -58.03 -13.33 19.20
N ILE A 33 -58.44 -14.51 19.67
CA ILE A 33 -57.55 -15.43 20.41
C ILE A 33 -56.37 -15.88 19.54
N ALA A 34 -56.60 -16.17 18.26
CA ALA A 34 -55.55 -16.55 17.33
C ALA A 34 -54.57 -15.40 17.06
N TYR A 35 -55.09 -14.17 16.93
CA TYR A 35 -54.29 -12.96 16.78
C TYR A 35 -53.45 -12.65 18.03
N GLU A 36 -54.05 -12.72 19.22
CA GLU A 36 -53.35 -12.55 20.51
C GLU A 36 -52.19 -13.55 20.65
N TYR A 37 -52.43 -14.82 20.31
CA TYR A 37 -51.39 -15.84 20.39
C TYR A 37 -50.26 -15.62 19.37
N LEU A 38 -50.57 -15.17 18.15
CA LEU A 38 -49.55 -14.78 17.15
C LEU A 38 -48.69 -13.62 17.65
N CYS A 39 -49.28 -12.63 18.33
CA CYS A 39 -48.54 -11.57 18.99
C CYS A 39 -47.58 -12.15 20.04
N HIS A 40 -48.05 -13.05 20.91
CA HIS A 40 -47.20 -13.69 21.93
C HIS A 40 -46.07 -14.55 21.35
N LEU A 41 -46.27 -15.17 20.18
CA LEU A 41 -45.21 -15.88 19.45
C LEU A 41 -44.15 -14.90 18.91
N GLU A 42 -44.57 -13.79 18.31
CA GLU A 42 -43.66 -12.74 17.82
C GLU A 42 -42.85 -12.11 18.96
N GLU A 43 -43.48 -11.86 20.10
CA GLU A 43 -42.84 -11.35 21.31
C GLU A 43 -41.76 -12.32 21.81
N ALA A 44 -42.09 -13.61 21.92
CA ALA A 44 -41.17 -14.65 22.34
C ALA A 44 -40.00 -14.80 21.34
N LYS A 45 -40.28 -14.74 20.04
CA LYS A 45 -39.26 -14.77 18.98
C LYS A 45 -38.26 -13.65 19.15
N ARG A 46 -38.71 -12.39 19.09
CA ARG A 46 -37.81 -11.22 19.16
C ARG A 46 -36.99 -11.20 20.44
N TRP A 47 -37.60 -11.58 21.55
CA TRP A 47 -36.89 -11.67 22.82
C TRP A 47 -35.79 -12.74 22.81
N MET A 48 -36.07 -13.92 22.25
CA MET A 48 -35.06 -14.97 22.09
C MET A 48 -33.94 -14.57 21.13
N GLU A 49 -34.25 -13.89 20.02
CA GLU A 49 -33.23 -13.39 19.07
C GLU A 49 -32.24 -12.43 19.74
N VAL A 50 -32.75 -11.52 20.59
CA VAL A 50 -31.92 -10.60 21.37
C VAL A 50 -31.06 -11.34 22.39
N CYS A 51 -31.61 -12.34 23.09
CA CYS A 51 -30.86 -13.12 24.08
C CYS A 51 -29.77 -14.01 23.44
N LEU A 52 -30.02 -14.53 22.23
CA LEU A 52 -29.16 -15.48 21.55
C LEU A 52 -28.19 -14.84 20.56
N ALA A 53 -28.43 -13.59 20.13
CA ALA A 53 -27.74 -12.94 19.02
C ALA A 53 -27.76 -13.79 17.72
N GLU A 54 -28.89 -14.45 17.46
CA GLU A 54 -29.12 -15.35 16.32
C GLU A 54 -30.57 -15.17 15.83
N GLU A 55 -30.80 -15.22 14.52
CA GLU A 55 -32.12 -15.10 13.91
C GLU A 55 -32.93 -16.40 14.08
N LEU A 56 -34.20 -16.29 14.51
CA LEU A 56 -35.10 -17.41 14.70
C LEU A 56 -36.06 -17.57 13.50
N PRO A 57 -36.68 -18.76 13.33
CA PRO A 57 -37.67 -18.99 12.29
C PRO A 57 -38.79 -17.94 12.27
N PRO A 58 -39.48 -17.75 11.13
CA PRO A 58 -40.67 -16.90 11.06
C PRO A 58 -41.71 -17.29 12.12
N THR A 59 -42.50 -16.32 12.59
CA THR A 59 -43.45 -16.49 13.71
C THR A 59 -44.49 -17.58 13.46
N THR A 60 -44.87 -17.78 12.20
CA THR A 60 -45.76 -18.87 11.75
C THR A 60 -45.13 -20.27 11.81
N GLU A 61 -43.80 -20.35 11.80
CA GLU A 61 -43.04 -21.61 11.85
C GLU A 61 -42.30 -21.80 13.19
N LEU A 62 -42.37 -20.80 14.08
CA LEU A 62 -41.64 -20.78 15.35
C LEU A 62 -41.98 -21.98 16.23
N GLU A 63 -43.26 -22.37 16.29
CA GLU A 63 -43.71 -23.53 17.05
C GLU A 63 -42.98 -24.81 16.61
N GLU A 64 -42.84 -25.01 15.30
CA GLU A 64 -42.18 -26.19 14.73
C GLU A 64 -40.66 -26.10 14.93
N GLY A 65 -40.08 -24.91 14.76
CA GLY A 65 -38.66 -24.65 14.94
C GLY A 65 -38.14 -24.87 16.38
N LEU A 66 -38.99 -24.73 17.39
CA LEU A 66 -38.63 -24.95 18.79
C LEU A 66 -38.69 -26.44 19.22
N ARG A 67 -39.31 -27.33 18.43
CA ARG A 67 -39.56 -28.74 18.82
C ARG A 67 -38.29 -29.57 19.01
N ASN A 68 -37.21 -29.21 18.31
CA ASN A 68 -35.91 -29.89 18.44
C ASN A 68 -35.13 -29.47 19.71
N GLY A 69 -35.65 -28.50 20.46
CA GLY A 69 -35.08 -28.00 21.71
C GLY A 69 -33.75 -27.27 21.58
N VAL A 70 -33.19 -27.10 20.38
CA VAL A 70 -31.85 -26.49 20.18
C VAL A 70 -31.85 -25.05 20.66
N TYR A 71 -32.81 -24.23 20.21
CA TYR A 71 -32.93 -22.84 20.67
C TYR A 71 -33.22 -22.74 22.17
N LEU A 72 -34.00 -23.67 22.73
CA LEU A 72 -34.26 -23.74 24.17
C LEU A 72 -32.97 -24.06 24.97
N ALA A 73 -32.13 -24.97 24.47
CA ALA A 73 -30.85 -25.29 25.08
C ALA A 73 -29.81 -24.17 24.93
N LYS A 74 -29.81 -23.45 23.80
CA LYS A 74 -29.01 -22.22 23.63
C LYS A 74 -29.48 -21.14 24.61
N LEU A 75 -30.79 -20.99 24.80
CA LEU A 75 -31.35 -20.05 25.78
C LEU A 75 -30.97 -20.46 27.21
N ALA A 76 -31.01 -21.76 27.52
CA ALA A 76 -30.54 -22.31 28.77
C ALA A 76 -29.05 -22.03 29.04
N LYS A 77 -28.22 -22.05 27.98
CA LYS A 77 -26.80 -21.68 28.06
C LYS A 77 -26.62 -20.20 28.37
N PHE A 78 -27.46 -19.33 27.79
CA PHE A 78 -27.41 -17.88 28.03
C PHE A 78 -27.61 -17.54 29.51
N PHE A 79 -28.66 -18.04 30.16
CA PHE A 79 -28.95 -17.68 31.55
C PHE A 79 -28.32 -18.61 32.60
N ALA A 80 -27.95 -19.84 32.26
CA ALA A 80 -27.31 -20.80 33.17
C ALA A 80 -26.04 -21.43 32.56
N PRO A 81 -24.99 -20.64 32.24
CA PRO A 81 -23.84 -21.10 31.48
C PRO A 81 -22.97 -22.14 32.20
N LYS A 82 -23.09 -22.26 33.52
CA LYS A 82 -22.39 -23.27 34.33
C LYS A 82 -23.05 -24.65 34.26
N MET A 83 -24.34 -24.71 33.93
CA MET A 83 -25.10 -25.96 33.89
C MET A 83 -25.16 -26.55 32.48
N VAL A 84 -25.33 -25.69 31.46
CA VAL A 84 -25.37 -26.11 30.06
C VAL A 84 -24.02 -25.90 29.39
N SER A 85 -23.53 -26.94 28.71
CA SER A 85 -22.31 -26.88 27.89
C SER A 85 -22.71 -26.96 26.43
N GLU A 86 -22.23 -26.04 25.60
CA GLU A 86 -22.53 -25.99 24.17
C GLU A 86 -22.15 -27.29 23.44
N LYS A 87 -21.04 -27.93 23.85
CA LYS A 87 -20.59 -29.23 23.34
C LYS A 87 -21.56 -30.39 23.66
N LYS A 88 -22.51 -30.19 24.58
CA LYS A 88 -23.53 -31.18 24.97
C LYS A 88 -24.89 -30.89 24.34
N ILE A 89 -25.06 -29.79 23.61
CA ILE A 89 -26.27 -29.53 22.83
C ILE A 89 -26.23 -30.43 21.60
N TYR A 90 -27.26 -31.26 21.46
CA TYR A 90 -27.35 -32.19 20.35
C TYR A 90 -27.90 -31.49 19.10
N ASP A 91 -27.22 -31.67 17.97
CA ASP A 91 -27.54 -31.03 16.69
C ASP A 91 -27.59 -29.49 16.77
N VAL A 92 -26.55 -28.88 17.37
CA VAL A 92 -26.46 -27.42 17.60
C VAL A 92 -26.67 -26.56 16.34
N GLU A 93 -26.20 -27.05 15.18
CA GLU A 93 -26.36 -26.41 13.86
C GLU A 93 -27.67 -26.80 13.14
N GLN A 94 -28.50 -27.63 13.76
CA GLN A 94 -29.78 -28.16 13.22
C GLN A 94 -29.65 -28.88 11.87
N THR A 95 -28.45 -29.32 11.49
CA THR A 95 -28.17 -29.97 10.20
C THR A 95 -28.92 -31.29 10.05
N ARG A 96 -29.08 -32.05 11.15
CA ARG A 96 -29.81 -33.31 11.13
C ARG A 96 -31.31 -33.07 11.13
N TYR A 97 -31.78 -32.08 11.88
CA TYR A 97 -33.18 -31.66 11.89
C TYR A 97 -33.64 -31.22 10.50
N LYS A 98 -32.88 -30.36 9.81
CA LYS A 98 -33.18 -29.92 8.43
C LYS A 98 -33.18 -31.07 7.41
N ARG A 99 -32.32 -32.08 7.59
CA ARG A 99 -32.21 -33.22 6.65
C ARG A 99 -33.21 -34.34 6.89
N SER A 100 -33.55 -34.63 8.14
CA SER A 100 -34.24 -35.87 8.52
C SER A 100 -35.33 -35.69 9.57
N GLY A 101 -35.66 -34.45 9.94
CA GLY A 101 -36.67 -34.13 10.94
C GLY A 101 -36.24 -34.45 12.37
N LEU A 102 -37.22 -34.57 13.27
CA LEU A 102 -36.97 -34.84 14.69
C LEU A 102 -36.29 -36.20 14.92
N HIS A 103 -35.26 -36.19 15.76
CA HIS A 103 -34.63 -37.37 16.29
C HIS A 103 -34.84 -37.41 17.81
N PHE A 104 -35.11 -38.58 18.39
CA PHE A 104 -35.42 -38.72 19.82
C PHE A 104 -34.40 -38.01 20.73
N ARG A 105 -33.12 -38.02 20.35
CA ARG A 105 -32.04 -37.36 21.10
C ARG A 105 -32.19 -35.82 21.21
N HIS A 106 -33.03 -35.16 20.38
CA HIS A 106 -33.41 -33.76 20.56
C HIS A 106 -34.15 -33.50 21.89
N THR A 107 -34.82 -34.50 22.46
CA THR A 107 -35.47 -34.39 23.78
C THR A 107 -34.48 -34.01 24.90
N ASP A 108 -33.21 -34.39 24.76
CA ASP A 108 -32.16 -34.02 25.71
C ASP A 108 -31.94 -32.50 25.77
N ASN A 109 -32.08 -31.80 24.64
CA ASN A 109 -31.96 -30.34 24.59
C ASN A 109 -33.08 -29.67 25.42
N THR A 110 -34.33 -30.13 25.28
CA THR A 110 -35.47 -29.65 26.09
C THR A 110 -35.27 -29.96 27.57
N VAL A 111 -34.76 -31.15 27.92
CA VAL A 111 -34.45 -31.51 29.31
C VAL A 111 -33.35 -30.64 29.90
N GLN A 112 -32.33 -30.29 29.12
CA GLN A 112 -31.28 -29.34 29.54
C GLN A 112 -31.90 -27.96 29.85
N TRP A 113 -32.84 -27.48 29.04
CA TRP A 113 -33.55 -26.23 29.32
C TRP A 113 -34.40 -26.29 30.60
N LEU A 114 -35.19 -27.35 30.81
CA LEU A 114 -35.99 -27.53 32.03
C LEU A 114 -35.12 -27.55 33.30
N ARG A 115 -33.98 -28.27 33.26
CA ARG A 115 -33.01 -28.29 34.37
C ARG A 115 -32.39 -26.92 34.61
N ALA A 116 -32.20 -26.12 33.56
CA ALA A 116 -31.62 -24.79 33.68
C ALA A 116 -32.59 -23.88 34.42
N MET A 117 -33.87 -23.90 34.04
CA MET A 117 -34.92 -23.17 34.74
C MET A 117 -35.02 -23.58 36.20
N GLU A 118 -34.93 -24.88 36.51
CA GLU A 118 -34.92 -25.38 37.89
C GLU A 118 -33.72 -24.85 38.69
N SER A 119 -32.54 -24.75 38.07
CA SER A 119 -31.34 -24.23 38.74
C SER A 119 -31.38 -22.74 39.06
N ILE A 120 -32.15 -21.95 38.30
CA ILE A 120 -32.34 -20.51 38.58
C ILE A 120 -33.55 -20.24 39.47
N GLY A 121 -34.32 -21.28 39.85
CA GLY A 121 -35.43 -21.15 40.79
C GLY A 121 -36.78 -20.76 40.19
N LEU A 122 -36.98 -20.90 38.88
CA LEU A 122 -38.29 -20.62 38.27
C LEU A 122 -39.36 -21.58 38.85
N PRO A 123 -40.55 -21.11 39.25
CA PRO A 123 -41.58 -21.99 39.80
C PRO A 123 -42.06 -23.07 38.82
N LYS A 124 -42.18 -24.31 39.30
CA LYS A 124 -42.55 -25.49 38.47
C LYS A 124 -43.93 -25.39 37.82
N ILE A 125 -44.81 -24.51 38.31
CA ILE A 125 -46.13 -24.25 37.73
C ILE A 125 -46.06 -23.80 36.26
N PHE A 126 -44.98 -23.14 35.86
CA PHE A 126 -44.78 -22.66 34.49
C PHE A 126 -44.24 -23.73 33.54
N TYR A 127 -43.79 -24.89 34.03
CA TYR A 127 -42.95 -25.79 33.25
C TYR A 127 -43.79 -26.62 32.27
N PRO A 128 -43.43 -26.67 30.98
CA PRO A 128 -43.98 -27.65 30.06
C PRO A 128 -43.35 -29.03 30.31
N GLU A 129 -44.03 -30.08 29.87
CA GLU A 129 -43.45 -31.42 29.79
C GLU A 129 -42.61 -31.57 28.51
N THR A 130 -41.64 -32.47 28.50
CA THR A 130 -40.82 -32.73 27.29
C THR A 130 -41.70 -33.14 26.09
N THR A 131 -42.82 -33.83 26.33
CA THR A 131 -43.78 -34.21 25.28
C THR A 131 -44.63 -33.04 24.80
N ASP A 132 -44.82 -31.99 25.61
CA ASP A 132 -45.52 -30.77 25.20
C ASP A 132 -44.77 -30.09 24.04
N VAL A 133 -43.43 -30.11 24.11
CA VAL A 133 -42.50 -29.54 23.11
C VAL A 133 -42.21 -30.51 21.97
N TYR A 134 -41.68 -31.70 22.25
CA TYR A 134 -41.18 -32.62 21.22
C TYR A 134 -42.30 -33.20 20.34
N ASP A 135 -43.40 -33.66 20.96
CA ASP A 135 -44.54 -34.27 20.25
C ASP A 135 -45.57 -33.21 19.81
N ARG A 136 -45.31 -31.92 20.03
CA ARG A 136 -46.25 -30.82 19.73
C ARG A 136 -47.60 -30.98 20.44
N LYS A 137 -47.62 -31.51 21.68
CA LYS A 137 -48.86 -31.74 22.44
C LYS A 137 -49.43 -30.47 23.06
N ASN A 138 -48.58 -29.54 23.50
CA ASN A 138 -49.00 -28.29 24.13
C ASN A 138 -47.93 -27.21 23.99
N ILE A 139 -47.71 -26.79 22.75
CA ILE A 139 -46.80 -25.68 22.43
C ILE A 139 -47.21 -24.36 23.12
N PRO A 140 -48.50 -24.00 23.25
CA PRO A 140 -48.90 -22.79 23.98
C PRO A 140 -48.37 -22.73 25.43
N LYS A 141 -48.30 -23.87 26.12
CA LYS A 141 -47.71 -23.95 27.47
C LYS A 141 -46.20 -23.71 27.47
N MET A 142 -45.49 -24.14 26.43
CA MET A 142 -44.07 -23.80 26.26
C MET A 142 -43.89 -22.29 26.02
N ILE A 143 -44.70 -21.68 25.17
CA ILE A 143 -44.65 -20.23 24.92
C ILE A 143 -44.96 -19.45 26.20
N TYR A 144 -45.99 -19.87 26.95
CA TYR A 144 -46.30 -19.32 28.27
C TYR A 144 -45.12 -19.43 29.25
N CYS A 145 -44.39 -20.56 29.23
CA CYS A 145 -43.18 -20.74 30.02
C CYS A 145 -42.06 -19.78 29.60
N ILE A 146 -41.88 -19.53 28.30
CA ILE A 146 -40.89 -18.56 27.78
C ILE A 146 -41.23 -17.15 28.26
N HIS A 147 -42.50 -16.76 28.25
CA HIS A 147 -42.96 -15.48 28.76
C HIS A 147 -42.71 -15.33 30.27
N ALA A 148 -43.02 -16.37 31.06
CA ALA A 148 -42.72 -16.38 32.49
C ALA A 148 -41.21 -16.35 32.79
N LEU A 149 -40.41 -17.11 32.02
CA LEU A 149 -38.96 -17.11 32.10
C LEU A 149 -38.38 -15.74 31.72
N SER A 150 -38.90 -15.10 30.68
CA SER A 150 -38.46 -13.77 30.25
C SER A 150 -38.68 -12.74 31.35
N LEU A 151 -39.89 -12.71 31.93
CA LEU A 151 -40.19 -11.80 33.03
C LEU A 151 -39.30 -12.08 34.25
N TYR A 152 -39.04 -13.36 34.54
CA TYR A 152 -38.18 -13.76 35.65
C TYR A 152 -36.72 -13.36 35.44
N LEU A 153 -36.15 -13.61 34.26
CA LEU A 153 -34.78 -13.22 33.92
C LEU A 153 -34.59 -11.71 33.85
N PHE A 154 -35.62 -10.98 33.42
CA PHE A 154 -35.64 -9.52 33.49
C PHE A 154 -35.59 -9.02 34.94
N LYS A 155 -36.39 -9.61 35.84
CA LYS A 155 -36.35 -9.29 37.28
C LYS A 155 -34.98 -9.59 37.91
N LEU A 156 -34.29 -10.63 37.46
CA LEU A 156 -32.92 -10.97 37.89
C LEU A 156 -31.83 -10.13 37.21
N GLY A 157 -32.17 -9.25 36.27
CA GLY A 157 -31.21 -8.43 35.51
C GLY A 157 -30.33 -9.23 34.55
N ILE A 158 -30.73 -10.46 34.19
CA ILE A 158 -29.98 -11.36 33.30
C ILE A 158 -30.35 -11.15 31.84
N ALA A 159 -31.62 -10.80 31.56
CA ALA A 159 -32.16 -10.65 30.21
C ALA A 159 -32.92 -9.33 30.05
N PRO A 160 -33.06 -8.78 28.82
CA PRO A 160 -33.93 -7.64 28.55
C PRO A 160 -35.41 -8.01 28.74
N GLN A 161 -36.26 -6.99 28.91
CA GLN A 161 -37.71 -7.16 29.00
C GLN A 161 -38.30 -7.61 27.65
N ILE A 162 -39.22 -8.58 27.66
CA ILE A 162 -40.03 -8.93 26.47
C ILE A 162 -40.94 -7.75 26.08
N GLN A 163 -41.08 -7.52 24.78
CA GLN A 163 -41.93 -6.46 24.26
C GLN A 163 -43.41 -6.86 24.36
N ASP A 164 -44.29 -5.88 24.48
CA ASP A 164 -45.74 -6.03 24.35
C ASP A 164 -46.13 -5.52 22.95
N LEU A 165 -46.46 -6.45 22.06
CA LEU A 165 -46.71 -6.23 20.63
C LEU A 165 -48.20 -6.39 20.27
N LEU A 166 -49.05 -6.66 21.25
CA LEU A 166 -50.49 -6.75 21.03
C LEU A 166 -51.03 -5.44 20.43
N GLY A 167 -51.66 -5.54 19.26
CA GLY A 167 -52.19 -4.37 18.52
C GLY A 167 -51.13 -3.50 17.82
N LYS A 168 -49.85 -3.89 17.84
CA LYS A 168 -48.73 -3.16 17.19
C LYS A 168 -48.15 -3.90 16.00
N VAL A 169 -48.51 -5.18 15.83
CA VAL A 169 -48.07 -6.04 14.73
C VAL A 169 -49.31 -6.55 13.99
N ASP A 170 -49.26 -6.48 12.66
CA ASP A 170 -50.32 -6.95 11.78
C ASP A 170 -49.92 -8.31 11.19
N PHE A 171 -50.85 -9.26 11.21
CA PHE A 171 -50.73 -10.55 10.53
C PHE A 171 -51.75 -10.63 9.38
N THR A 172 -51.44 -11.43 8.37
CA THR A 172 -52.38 -11.65 7.27
C THR A 172 -53.60 -12.46 7.73
N GLU A 173 -54.74 -12.28 7.07
CA GLU A 173 -55.96 -13.06 7.37
C GLU A 173 -55.72 -14.57 7.23
N GLU A 174 -54.84 -14.99 6.32
CA GLU A 174 -54.47 -16.38 6.12
C GLU A 174 -53.70 -16.94 7.32
N GLU A 175 -52.76 -16.19 7.90
CA GLU A 175 -52.00 -16.57 9.10
C GLU A 175 -52.90 -16.70 10.33
N ILE A 176 -53.81 -15.73 10.53
CA ILE A 176 -54.77 -15.75 11.65
C ILE A 176 -55.74 -16.95 11.49
N SER A 177 -56.21 -17.20 10.26
CA SER A 177 -57.09 -18.34 9.96
C SER A 177 -56.40 -19.69 10.17
N ASN A 178 -55.13 -19.82 9.75
CA ASN A 178 -54.34 -21.03 9.94
C ASN A 178 -54.04 -21.27 11.42
N MET A 179 -53.63 -20.24 12.16
CA MET A 179 -53.39 -20.35 13.61
C MET A 179 -54.66 -20.73 14.37
N ARG A 180 -55.81 -20.13 14.00
CA ARG A 180 -57.11 -20.51 14.58
C ARG A 180 -57.43 -21.99 14.36
N LYS A 181 -57.28 -22.48 13.14
CA LYS A 181 -57.51 -23.91 12.82
C LYS A 181 -56.55 -24.83 13.57
N GLU A 182 -55.31 -24.39 13.81
CA GLU A 182 -54.38 -25.16 14.64
C GLU A 182 -54.82 -25.17 16.10
N LEU A 183 -55.13 -24.02 16.71
CA LEU A 183 -55.63 -23.95 18.09
C LEU A 183 -56.91 -24.78 18.32
N GLU A 184 -57.83 -24.80 17.36
CA GLU A 184 -59.05 -25.61 17.41
C GLU A 184 -58.77 -27.13 17.38
N LYS A 185 -57.75 -27.59 16.65
CA LYS A 185 -57.38 -29.02 16.58
C LYS A 185 -56.91 -29.57 17.92
N TYR A 186 -56.30 -28.72 18.77
CA TYR A 186 -55.73 -29.15 20.03
C TYR A 186 -56.72 -29.04 21.21
N GLY A 187 -57.79 -28.24 21.09
CA GLY A 187 -58.78 -28.07 22.15
C GLY A 187 -58.20 -27.53 23.47
N ILE A 188 -57.07 -26.83 23.41
CA ILE A 188 -56.31 -26.36 24.57
C ILE A 188 -56.92 -25.05 25.08
N GLN A 189 -57.11 -24.93 26.40
CA GLN A 189 -57.42 -23.63 27.02
C GLN A 189 -56.17 -22.76 27.03
N MET A 190 -56.29 -21.57 26.45
CA MET A 190 -55.22 -20.58 26.40
C MET A 190 -54.78 -20.15 27.81
N PRO A 191 -53.48 -20.22 28.14
CA PRO A 191 -52.96 -19.69 29.40
C PRO A 191 -53.20 -18.19 29.52
N ALA A 192 -53.43 -17.69 30.75
CA ALA A 192 -53.62 -16.26 30.99
C ALA A 192 -52.27 -15.52 31.04
N PHE A 193 -51.75 -15.10 29.89
CA PHE A 193 -50.47 -14.38 29.77
C PHE A 193 -50.42 -13.08 30.62
N SER A 194 -51.55 -12.38 30.75
CA SER A 194 -51.65 -11.16 31.58
C SER A 194 -51.49 -11.39 33.09
N LYS A 195 -51.60 -12.63 33.58
CA LYS A 195 -51.52 -12.96 35.02
C LYS A 195 -50.15 -13.46 35.47
N ILE A 196 -49.20 -13.59 34.54
CA ILE A 196 -47.85 -14.14 34.80
C ILE A 196 -47.13 -13.34 35.90
N GLY A 197 -47.17 -12.01 35.83
CA GLY A 197 -46.50 -11.13 36.79
C GLY A 197 -46.99 -11.27 38.23
N GLY A 198 -48.31 -11.38 38.42
CA GLY A 198 -48.93 -11.57 39.74
C GLY A 198 -48.64 -12.94 40.35
N ILE A 199 -48.54 -13.99 39.53
CA ILE A 199 -48.20 -15.35 39.98
C ILE A 199 -46.72 -15.46 40.35
N LEU A 200 -45.82 -14.81 39.61
CA LEU A 200 -44.39 -14.76 39.96
C LEU A 200 -44.16 -13.99 41.26
N ALA A 201 -44.84 -12.86 41.47
CA ALA A 201 -44.69 -12.05 42.68
C ALA A 201 -45.16 -12.75 43.96
N SER A 202 -46.12 -13.68 43.88
CA SER A 202 -46.62 -14.42 45.05
C SER A 202 -45.77 -15.63 45.44
N GLU A 203 -44.91 -16.13 44.53
CA GLU A 203 -44.11 -17.36 44.72
C GLU A 203 -42.61 -17.10 44.97
N LEU A 204 -42.12 -15.86 44.80
CA LEU A 204 -40.69 -15.52 44.93
C LEU A 204 -40.29 -15.08 46.35
N SER A 205 -39.12 -15.54 46.78
CA SER A 205 -38.63 -15.56 48.17
C SER A 205 -38.45 -14.19 48.86
N VAL A 206 -38.25 -14.23 50.18
CA VAL A 206 -38.12 -13.10 51.13
C VAL A 206 -37.10 -12.01 50.72
N ASP A 207 -36.07 -12.34 49.92
CA ASP A 207 -35.06 -11.38 49.45
C ASP A 207 -35.54 -10.49 48.28
N GLU A 208 -36.46 -10.95 47.42
CA GLU A 208 -37.06 -10.12 46.37
C GLU A 208 -38.10 -9.14 46.94
N ALA A 209 -38.77 -9.52 48.03
CA ALA A 209 -39.65 -8.62 48.77
C ALA A 209 -38.87 -7.43 49.36
N ALA A 210 -37.63 -7.66 49.81
CA ALA A 210 -36.75 -6.59 50.30
C ALA A 210 -36.30 -5.65 49.17
N LEU A 211 -36.00 -6.18 47.98
CA LEU A 211 -35.70 -5.39 46.79
C LEU A 211 -36.91 -4.57 46.33
N HIS A 212 -38.09 -5.18 46.24
CA HIS A 212 -39.32 -4.49 45.87
C HIS A 212 -39.69 -3.41 46.88
N ALA A 213 -39.57 -3.68 48.18
CA ALA A 213 -39.78 -2.68 49.23
C ALA A 213 -38.78 -1.52 49.13
N ALA A 214 -37.51 -1.80 48.80
CA ALA A 214 -36.50 -0.76 48.59
C ALA A 214 -36.81 0.12 47.37
N VAL A 215 -37.23 -0.47 46.25
CA VAL A 215 -37.63 0.26 45.03
C VAL A 215 -38.89 1.11 45.27
N ILE A 216 -39.87 0.59 46.01
CA ILE A 216 -41.07 1.35 46.39
C ILE A 216 -40.67 2.53 47.29
N ALA A 217 -39.82 2.31 48.29
CA ALA A 217 -39.34 3.36 49.17
C ALA A 217 -38.58 4.47 48.41
N ILE A 218 -37.79 4.10 47.39
CA ILE A 218 -37.13 5.08 46.49
C ILE A 218 -38.18 5.90 45.74
N ASN A 219 -39.19 5.26 45.15
CA ASN A 219 -40.24 5.95 44.41
C ASN A 219 -41.08 6.89 45.29
N GLU A 220 -41.35 6.52 46.54
CA GLU A 220 -42.00 7.39 47.53
C GLU A 220 -41.12 8.56 47.94
N ALA A 221 -39.80 8.35 48.08
CA ALA A 221 -38.87 9.42 48.41
C ALA A 221 -38.77 10.44 47.25
N ILE A 222 -38.75 9.96 46.01
CA ILE A 222 -38.78 10.80 44.80
C ILE A 222 -40.02 11.70 44.79
N GLU A 223 -41.20 11.18 45.13
CA GLU A 223 -42.45 11.97 45.20
C GLU A 223 -42.42 13.04 46.29
N LYS A 224 -41.83 12.73 47.45
CA LYS A 224 -41.68 13.67 48.56
C LYS A 224 -40.76 14.84 48.20
N GLY A 225 -39.92 14.69 47.17
CA GLY A 225 -39.11 15.77 46.60
C GLY A 225 -37.94 16.22 47.48
N VAL A 226 -37.59 15.45 48.53
CA VAL A 226 -36.49 15.77 49.44
C VAL A 226 -35.25 15.02 48.99
N ALA A 227 -34.29 15.74 48.40
CA ALA A 227 -33.09 15.17 47.79
C ALA A 227 -32.28 14.26 48.75
N ASP A 228 -32.05 14.70 49.98
CA ASP A 228 -31.31 13.92 50.99
C ASP A 228 -32.03 12.61 51.33
N GLN A 229 -33.36 12.63 51.40
CA GLN A 229 -34.17 11.45 51.69
C GLN A 229 -34.15 10.47 50.52
N THR A 230 -34.20 10.97 49.29
CA THR A 230 -34.05 10.16 48.08
C THR A 230 -32.68 9.53 48.03
N LEU A 231 -31.60 10.27 48.31
CA LEU A 231 -30.26 9.70 48.40
C LEU A 231 -30.15 8.58 49.45
N ILE A 232 -30.72 8.76 50.64
CA ILE A 232 -30.77 7.72 51.68
C ILE A 232 -31.42 6.44 51.13
N THR A 233 -32.52 6.57 50.40
CA THR A 233 -33.21 5.41 49.81
C THR A 233 -32.45 4.79 48.65
N LEU A 234 -31.76 5.57 47.81
CA LEU A 234 -30.92 5.07 46.72
C LEU A 234 -29.71 4.29 47.22
N ARG A 235 -29.18 4.65 48.40
CA ARG A 235 -28.08 3.94 49.06
C ARG A 235 -28.51 2.68 49.82
N ASN A 236 -29.80 2.35 49.81
CA ASN A 236 -30.28 1.14 50.46
C ASN A 236 -29.62 -0.10 49.82
N PRO A 237 -28.87 -0.92 50.56
CA PRO A 237 -28.21 -2.11 50.00
C PRO A 237 -29.19 -3.08 49.33
N ASN A 238 -30.44 -3.13 49.81
CA ASN A 238 -31.48 -3.98 49.25
C ASN A 238 -31.97 -3.48 47.89
N ALA A 239 -31.72 -2.22 47.51
CA ALA A 239 -32.05 -1.68 46.19
C ALA A 239 -31.08 -2.16 45.09
N MET A 240 -29.93 -2.74 45.47
CA MET A 240 -28.91 -3.26 44.55
C MET A 240 -28.46 -2.23 43.50
N LEU A 241 -28.44 -0.94 43.87
CA LEU A 241 -27.99 0.14 43.01
C LEU A 241 -26.47 0.33 43.12
N MET A 242 -25.84 0.56 41.98
CA MET A 242 -24.39 0.76 41.85
C MET A 242 -24.08 2.21 41.48
N ASN A 243 -22.89 2.69 41.88
CA ASN A 243 -22.37 4.02 41.53
C ASN A 243 -23.26 5.19 42.01
N VAL A 244 -23.91 5.08 43.16
CA VAL A 244 -24.64 6.22 43.76
C VAL A 244 -23.62 7.18 44.39
N ASP A 245 -23.53 8.40 43.86
CA ASP A 245 -22.68 9.47 44.36
C ASP A 245 -23.42 10.32 45.41
N GLU A 246 -22.77 10.58 46.55
CA GLU A 246 -23.34 11.37 47.65
C GLU A 246 -23.49 12.86 47.27
N ASP A 247 -22.62 13.34 46.39
CA ASP A 247 -22.59 14.74 45.98
C ASP A 247 -23.69 15.10 44.97
N LEU A 248 -24.40 14.09 44.42
CA LEU A 248 -25.40 14.25 43.36
C LEU A 248 -26.86 14.09 43.81
N ALA A 249 -27.12 14.27 45.11
CA ALA A 249 -28.45 14.10 45.69
C ALA A 249 -29.53 14.94 44.97
N GLN A 250 -29.23 16.20 44.64
CA GLN A 250 -30.19 17.11 44.01
C GLN A 250 -30.45 16.75 42.56
N GLU A 251 -29.40 16.38 41.84
CA GLU A 251 -29.41 15.99 40.44
C GLU A 251 -30.17 14.68 40.23
N TYR A 252 -29.92 13.67 41.08
CA TYR A 252 -30.67 12.41 41.07
C TYR A 252 -32.15 12.64 41.36
N GLN A 253 -32.48 13.43 42.39
CA GLN A 253 -33.86 13.73 42.74
C GLN A 253 -34.61 14.38 41.56
N LYS A 254 -33.96 15.32 40.85
CA LYS A 254 -34.56 15.99 39.71
C LYS A 254 -34.79 15.04 38.54
N GLU A 255 -33.76 14.31 38.11
CA GLU A 255 -33.85 13.42 36.95
C GLU A 255 -34.80 12.24 37.21
N LEU A 256 -34.75 11.63 38.40
CA LEU A 256 -35.64 10.53 38.76
C LEU A 256 -37.10 10.99 38.86
N LEU A 257 -37.36 12.20 39.35
CA LEU A 257 -38.72 12.77 39.36
C LEU A 257 -39.23 13.00 37.93
N GLU A 258 -38.40 13.55 37.04
CA GLU A 258 -38.76 13.73 35.63
C GLU A 258 -38.95 12.39 34.91
N ALA A 259 -38.12 11.38 35.20
CA ALA A 259 -38.27 10.03 34.67
C ALA A 259 -39.58 9.37 35.14
N LYS A 260 -39.90 9.51 36.43
CA LYS A 260 -41.14 9.01 36.99
C LYS A 260 -42.37 9.66 36.37
N ARG A 261 -42.39 11.00 36.25
CA ARG A 261 -43.49 11.73 35.57
C ARG A 261 -43.70 11.27 34.13
N ARG A 262 -42.61 11.08 33.37
CA ARG A 262 -42.69 10.54 32.00
C ARG A 262 -43.30 9.15 31.98
N LYS A 263 -42.96 8.29 32.95
CA LYS A 263 -43.51 6.95 33.06
C LYS A 263 -45.00 6.95 33.42
N GLU A 264 -45.40 7.76 34.39
CA GLU A 264 -46.80 7.96 34.77
C GLU A 264 -47.65 8.48 33.60
N GLU A 265 -47.14 9.45 32.83
CA GLU A 265 -47.81 9.98 31.64
C GLU A 265 -47.99 8.91 30.57
N ASN A 266 -46.96 8.10 30.32
CA ASN A 266 -47.02 6.98 29.38
C ASN A 266 -48.03 5.90 29.83
N ALA A 267 -48.08 5.58 31.13
CA ALA A 267 -49.05 4.63 31.69
C ALA A 267 -50.50 5.15 31.55
N ARG A 268 -50.73 6.46 31.77
CA ARG A 268 -52.05 7.10 31.57
C ARG A 268 -52.52 7.07 30.11
N LEU A 269 -51.61 7.27 29.16
CA LEU A 269 -51.92 7.16 27.73
C LEU A 269 -52.27 5.73 27.32
N LYS A 270 -51.68 4.73 27.99
CA LYS A 270 -51.93 3.30 27.74
C LYS A 270 -53.26 2.81 28.35
N ASN A 271 -53.65 3.33 29.51
CA ASN A 271 -54.76 2.83 30.34
C ASN A 271 -56.07 3.65 30.24
N GLY A 272 -56.27 4.42 29.17
CA GLY A 272 -57.42 5.34 29.01
C GLY A 272 -58.82 4.71 29.06
N SER A 273 -58.92 3.37 29.08
CA SER A 273 -60.17 2.59 29.05
C SER A 273 -60.31 1.56 30.20
N ILE A 274 -59.44 1.59 31.22
CA ILE A 274 -59.40 0.62 32.34
C ILE A 274 -59.77 1.33 33.67
N SER A 275 -60.50 0.66 34.58
CA SER A 275 -60.88 1.25 35.88
C SER A 275 -59.66 1.49 36.78
N GLU A 276 -59.74 2.43 37.73
CA GLU A 276 -58.65 2.70 38.68
C GLU A 276 -58.25 1.48 39.52
N GLU A 277 -59.16 0.52 39.72
CA GLU A 277 -58.89 -0.69 40.51
C GLU A 277 -58.13 -1.79 39.74
N GLU A 278 -58.00 -1.67 38.41
CA GLU A 278 -57.31 -2.65 37.54
C GLU A 278 -55.90 -2.18 37.10
N ARG A 279 -55.43 -1.00 37.54
CA ARG A 279 -54.10 -0.50 37.18
C ARG A 279 -53.01 -1.20 37.98
N ASP A 280 -52.01 -1.72 37.28
CA ASP A 280 -50.83 -2.31 37.91
C ASP A 280 -49.93 -1.19 38.48
N VAL A 281 -49.75 -1.20 39.80
CA VAL A 281 -48.90 -0.24 40.54
C VAL A 281 -47.47 -0.20 39.97
N TYR A 282 -46.98 -1.29 39.37
CA TYR A 282 -45.65 -1.35 38.75
C TYR A 282 -45.56 -0.62 37.39
N GLU A 283 -46.68 -0.25 36.77
CA GLU A 283 -46.67 0.56 35.53
C GLU A 283 -46.38 2.04 35.80
N GLU A 284 -46.73 2.54 36.99
CA GLU A 284 -46.53 3.95 37.38
C GLU A 284 -45.23 4.18 38.17
N LEU A 285 -44.72 3.16 38.87
CA LEU A 285 -43.47 3.23 39.62
C LEU A 285 -42.24 2.96 38.74
N LEU A 286 -41.14 3.68 38.97
CA LEU A 286 -39.85 3.34 38.37
C LEU A 286 -39.35 1.98 38.90
N THR A 287 -38.91 1.13 37.99
CA THR A 287 -38.24 -0.14 38.28
C THR A 287 -36.79 0.09 38.72
N GLN A 288 -36.18 -0.90 39.37
CA GLN A 288 -34.76 -0.85 39.74
C GLN A 288 -33.85 -0.55 38.54
N ALA A 289 -34.12 -1.18 37.38
CA ALA A 289 -33.32 -1.00 36.17
C ALA A 289 -33.45 0.42 35.60
N GLU A 290 -34.65 1.01 35.63
CA GLU A 290 -34.86 2.40 35.23
C GLU A 290 -34.18 3.38 36.19
N ILE A 291 -34.25 3.12 37.50
CA ILE A 291 -33.54 3.93 38.51
C ILE A 291 -32.03 3.86 38.28
N GLN A 292 -31.46 2.66 38.10
CA GLN A 292 -30.04 2.48 37.79
C GLN A 292 -29.64 3.16 36.48
N GLY A 293 -30.47 3.06 35.45
CA GLY A 293 -30.26 3.71 34.16
C GLY A 293 -30.17 5.23 34.28
N ASN A 294 -31.06 5.84 35.07
CA ASN A 294 -31.06 7.29 35.32
C ASN A 294 -29.87 7.73 36.20
N ILE A 295 -29.47 6.94 37.21
CA ILE A 295 -28.24 7.19 37.98
C ILE A 295 -27.02 7.19 37.06
N ASN A 296 -26.87 6.15 36.23
CA ASN A 296 -25.75 6.03 35.30
C ASN A 296 -25.73 7.19 34.29
N LYS A 297 -26.91 7.58 33.77
CA LYS A 297 -27.05 8.74 32.88
C LYS A 297 -26.58 10.03 33.56
N MET A 298 -27.02 10.28 34.79
CA MET A 298 -26.66 11.49 35.52
C MET A 298 -25.16 11.54 35.84
N ASN A 299 -24.60 10.43 36.32
CA ASN A 299 -23.17 10.32 36.60
C ASN A 299 -22.32 10.60 35.37
N LYS A 300 -22.74 10.08 34.21
CA LYS A 300 -22.07 10.33 32.93
C LYS A 300 -22.10 11.82 32.55
N LEU A 301 -23.26 12.47 32.69
CA LEU A 301 -23.41 13.90 32.38
C LEU A 301 -22.52 14.76 33.29
N VAL A 302 -22.53 14.49 34.59
CA VAL A 302 -21.69 15.21 35.57
C VAL A 302 -20.21 14.96 35.32
N ALA A 303 -19.81 13.72 35.00
CA ALA A 303 -18.43 13.40 34.68
C ALA A 303 -17.94 14.17 33.44
N VAL A 304 -18.78 14.29 32.41
CA VAL A 304 -18.47 15.07 31.20
C VAL A 304 -18.38 16.58 31.50
N ASP A 305 -19.23 17.12 32.36
CA ASP A 305 -19.15 18.53 32.78
C ASP A 305 -17.86 18.79 33.59
N HIS A 306 -17.50 17.88 34.49
CA HIS A 306 -16.25 17.93 35.22
C HIS A 306 -15.02 17.88 34.29
N ILE A 307 -15.04 17.03 33.26
CA ILE A 307 -13.98 16.98 32.24
C ILE A 307 -13.88 18.33 31.52
N ASN A 308 -15.01 18.87 31.03
CA ASN A 308 -15.04 20.17 30.36
C ASN A 308 -14.55 21.30 31.25
N THR A 309 -14.86 21.26 32.55
CA THR A 309 -14.36 22.22 33.54
C THR A 309 -12.86 22.06 33.80
N ALA A 310 -12.35 20.82 33.89
CA ALA A 310 -10.93 20.55 34.04
C ALA A 310 -10.11 21.05 32.84
N ILE A 311 -10.59 20.80 31.61
CA ILE A 311 -9.97 21.28 30.37
C ILE A 311 -9.84 22.82 30.38
N ARG A 312 -10.92 23.53 30.76
CA ARG A 312 -10.94 25.01 30.85
C ARG A 312 -9.97 25.57 31.88
N ASN A 313 -9.70 24.83 32.95
CA ASN A 313 -8.77 25.25 34.00
C ASN A 313 -7.29 25.07 33.59
N CYS A 314 -7.01 24.50 32.41
CA CYS A 314 -5.67 24.32 31.85
C CYS A 314 -4.69 23.56 32.76
N ASP A 315 -5.20 22.57 33.53
CA ASP A 315 -4.40 21.73 34.42
C ASP A 315 -4.40 20.28 33.90
N ALA A 316 -3.27 19.87 33.35
CA ALA A 316 -3.11 18.56 32.72
C ALA A 316 -3.39 17.39 33.66
N ASN A 317 -3.03 17.50 34.95
CA ASN A 317 -3.26 16.43 35.92
C ASN A 317 -4.74 16.34 36.28
N LYS A 318 -5.42 17.48 36.47
CA LYS A 318 -6.86 17.48 36.75
C LYS A 318 -7.67 16.97 35.57
N THR A 319 -7.28 17.35 34.35
CA THR A 319 -7.91 16.84 33.14
C THR A 319 -7.72 15.35 32.98
N LEU A 320 -6.51 14.83 33.21
CA LEU A 320 -6.27 13.38 33.21
C LEU A 320 -7.15 12.66 34.24
N VAL A 321 -7.19 13.14 35.48
CA VAL A 321 -8.00 12.52 36.55
C VAL A 321 -9.49 12.52 36.18
N ALA A 322 -9.98 13.60 35.59
CA ALA A 322 -11.38 13.68 35.14
C ALA A 322 -11.67 12.71 33.98
N LEU A 323 -10.76 12.58 33.01
CA LEU A 323 -10.89 11.67 31.88
C LEU A 323 -10.86 10.18 32.29
N MET A 324 -10.14 9.85 33.36
CA MET A 324 -10.02 8.49 33.87
C MET A 324 -11.19 8.03 34.75
N LYS A 325 -12.17 8.90 35.03
CA LYS A 325 -13.36 8.53 35.81
C LYS A 325 -14.21 7.50 35.06
N PRO A 326 -14.49 6.31 35.63
CA PRO A 326 -15.24 5.26 34.94
C PRO A 326 -16.67 5.70 34.58
N GLU A 327 -17.24 6.64 35.34
CA GLU A 327 -18.57 7.21 35.10
C GLU A 327 -18.66 7.96 33.77
N ALA A 328 -17.54 8.51 33.28
CA ALA A 328 -17.49 9.21 32.00
C ALA A 328 -17.67 8.28 30.80
N GLN A 329 -17.46 6.96 30.97
CA GLN A 329 -17.56 5.95 29.90
C GLN A 329 -16.77 6.34 28.66
N LEU A 330 -15.54 6.83 28.86
CA LEU A 330 -14.61 7.19 27.77
C LEU A 330 -13.70 6.00 27.40
N PRO A 331 -13.10 6.01 26.20
CA PRO A 331 -12.07 5.06 25.81
C PRO A 331 -10.87 5.08 26.75
N VAL A 332 -9.97 4.11 26.59
CA VAL A 332 -8.76 4.00 27.42
C VAL A 332 -7.92 5.27 27.32
N VAL A 333 -7.63 5.86 28.48
CA VAL A 333 -6.80 7.06 28.65
C VAL A 333 -5.43 6.65 29.16
N HIS A 334 -4.37 7.23 28.61
CA HIS A 334 -2.99 6.90 28.94
C HIS A 334 -2.35 7.94 29.88
N PRO A 335 -2.01 7.60 31.13
CA PRO A 335 -1.54 8.57 32.13
C PRO A 335 -0.31 9.39 31.73
N PHE A 336 0.61 8.79 30.95
CA PHE A 336 1.84 9.47 30.51
C PHE A 336 1.59 10.62 29.53
N ALA A 337 0.37 10.72 28.95
CA ALA A 337 0.01 11.72 27.94
C ALA A 337 -0.88 12.85 28.48
N ALA A 338 -0.89 13.08 29.79
CA ALA A 338 -1.70 14.12 30.44
C ALA A 338 -1.61 15.50 29.74
N ALA A 339 -0.38 15.94 29.42
CA ALA A 339 -0.12 17.21 28.77
C ALA A 339 -0.71 17.30 27.36
N VAL A 340 -0.68 16.18 26.61
CA VAL A 340 -1.22 16.09 25.26
C VAL A 340 -2.74 16.16 25.29
N TYR A 341 -3.40 15.33 26.11
CA TYR A 341 -4.86 15.38 26.25
C TYR A 341 -5.34 16.78 26.64
N GLN A 342 -4.67 17.42 27.60
CA GLN A 342 -5.01 18.78 28.00
C GLN A 342 -4.87 19.79 26.87
N THR A 343 -3.78 19.76 26.13
CA THR A 343 -3.50 20.74 25.07
C THR A 343 -4.47 20.57 23.90
N GLU A 344 -4.63 19.34 23.42
CA GLU A 344 -5.45 19.04 22.25
C GLU A 344 -6.95 19.17 22.54
N LEU A 345 -7.43 18.67 23.68
CA LEU A 345 -8.84 18.84 24.06
C LEU A 345 -9.18 20.31 24.36
N PHE A 346 -8.24 21.10 24.89
CA PHE A 346 -8.45 22.54 25.06
C PHE A 346 -8.57 23.26 23.71
N ASN A 347 -7.71 22.91 22.74
CA ASN A 347 -7.81 23.46 21.38
C ASN A 347 -9.13 23.10 20.72
N LEU A 348 -9.57 21.84 20.82
CA LEU A 348 -10.87 21.39 20.32
C LEU A 348 -12.03 22.14 20.99
N GLN A 349 -11.98 22.28 22.32
CA GLN A 349 -13.01 23.01 23.07
C GLN A 349 -13.06 24.49 22.66
N GLN A 350 -11.93 25.12 22.35
CA GLN A 350 -11.86 26.52 21.91
C GLN A 350 -12.41 26.72 20.49
N GLN A 351 -12.32 25.71 19.63
CA GLN A 351 -12.90 25.72 18.28
C GLN A 351 -14.40 25.44 18.29
N ASN A 352 -14.91 24.75 19.32
CA ASN A 352 -16.33 24.51 19.48
C ASN A 352 -17.06 25.82 19.87
N ALA A 353 -18.13 26.16 19.13
CA ALA A 353 -18.89 27.40 19.32
C ALA A 353 -19.45 27.55 20.76
N VAL A 354 -19.77 26.44 21.42
CA VAL A 354 -20.35 26.42 22.78
C VAL A 354 -19.26 26.32 23.85
N ARG A 355 -17.99 26.16 23.47
CA ARG A 355 -16.86 25.88 24.38
C ARG A 355 -17.11 24.73 25.34
N TYR A 356 -17.80 23.72 24.83
CA TYR A 356 -18.20 22.52 25.55
C TYR A 356 -18.13 21.34 24.58
N LEU A 357 -17.46 20.27 24.99
CA LEU A 357 -17.35 19.02 24.22
C LEU A 357 -18.39 18.04 24.75
N ALA A 358 -19.30 17.60 23.89
CA ALA A 358 -20.27 16.56 24.23
C ALA A 358 -19.58 15.22 24.47
N HIS A 359 -20.29 14.26 25.08
CA HIS A 359 -19.72 12.93 25.37
C HIS A 359 -19.19 12.24 24.10
N ASP A 360 -19.95 12.25 23.01
CA ASP A 360 -19.55 11.61 21.76
C ASP A 360 -18.28 12.25 21.16
N GLU A 361 -18.20 13.58 21.20
CA GLU A 361 -17.02 14.33 20.75
C GLU A 361 -15.78 14.02 21.62
N LEU A 362 -15.95 13.98 22.95
CA LEU A 362 -14.88 13.59 23.87
C LEU A 362 -14.45 12.14 23.64
N SER A 363 -15.40 11.23 23.42
CA SER A 363 -15.11 9.83 23.18
C SER A 363 -14.24 9.66 21.93
N ILE A 364 -14.65 10.26 20.80
CA ILE A 364 -13.90 10.23 19.55
C ILE A 364 -12.53 10.90 19.72
N ALA A 365 -12.48 12.09 20.33
CA ALA A 365 -11.23 12.82 20.52
C ALA A 365 -10.25 12.05 21.40
N VAL A 366 -10.70 11.46 22.52
CA VAL A 366 -9.86 10.66 23.41
C VAL A 366 -9.36 9.41 22.69
N GLU A 367 -10.20 8.73 21.92
CA GLU A 367 -9.79 7.55 21.15
C GLU A 367 -8.68 7.88 20.14
N MET A 368 -8.88 8.93 19.33
CA MET A 368 -7.92 9.38 18.33
C MET A 368 -6.62 9.86 18.97
N LEU A 369 -6.71 10.66 20.04
CA LEU A 369 -5.54 11.15 20.78
C LEU A 369 -4.75 10.02 21.43
N SER A 370 -5.43 9.05 22.06
CA SER A 370 -4.80 7.85 22.62
C SER A 370 -4.02 7.09 21.55
N ALA A 371 -4.56 6.97 20.34
CA ALA A 371 -3.90 6.28 19.24
C ALA A 371 -2.64 7.03 18.75
N VAL A 372 -2.69 8.36 18.62
CA VAL A 372 -1.52 9.21 18.26
C VAL A 372 -0.46 9.20 19.36
N VAL A 373 -0.86 9.15 20.62
CA VAL A 373 0.02 9.04 21.77
C VAL A 373 0.80 7.73 21.75
N LEU A 374 0.14 6.60 21.49
CA LEU A 374 0.79 5.30 21.36
C LEU A 374 1.72 5.25 20.14
N LEU A 375 1.31 5.85 19.02
CA LEU A 375 2.16 6.00 17.84
C LEU A 375 3.43 6.80 18.18
N ASN A 376 3.31 7.90 18.92
CA ASN A 376 4.47 8.69 19.37
C ASN A 376 5.39 7.91 20.31
N GLN A 377 4.84 7.06 21.17
CA GLN A 377 5.62 6.17 22.01
C GLN A 377 6.41 5.16 21.18
N ALA A 378 5.79 4.56 20.16
CA ALA A 378 6.43 3.63 19.23
C ALA A 378 7.51 4.32 18.37
N LEU A 379 7.28 5.57 17.95
CA LEU A 379 8.28 6.40 17.27
C LEU A 379 9.48 6.69 18.19
N GLY A 380 9.23 6.96 19.47
CA GLY A 380 10.28 7.19 20.47
C GLY A 380 11.14 5.94 20.74
N SER A 381 10.53 4.75 20.77
CA SER A 381 11.27 3.48 20.89
C SER A 381 11.87 2.99 19.56
N LYS A 382 11.59 3.68 18.44
CA LYS A 382 11.99 3.29 17.08
C LYS A 382 11.50 1.88 16.69
N ASP A 383 10.36 1.47 17.23
CA ASP A 383 9.74 0.18 16.95
C ASP A 383 8.88 0.25 15.68
N ILE A 384 9.47 -0.14 14.55
CA ILE A 384 8.81 -0.10 13.24
C ILE A 384 7.56 -0.99 13.20
N LEU A 385 7.56 -2.14 13.88
CA LEU A 385 6.39 -3.03 13.86
C LEU A 385 5.23 -2.42 14.64
N ALA A 386 5.51 -1.83 15.80
CA ALA A 386 4.51 -1.11 16.58
C ALA A 386 3.97 0.10 15.81
N ILE A 387 4.84 0.89 15.15
CA ILE A 387 4.43 2.03 14.31
C ILE A 387 3.43 1.57 13.24
N LYS A 388 3.75 0.52 12.49
CA LYS A 388 2.86 -0.03 11.45
C LYS A 388 1.54 -0.54 12.03
N SER A 389 1.59 -1.21 13.19
CA SER A 389 0.39 -1.69 13.87
C SER A 389 -0.51 -0.54 14.33
N HIS A 390 0.07 0.56 14.81
CA HIS A 390 -0.68 1.74 15.21
C HIS A 390 -1.28 2.47 14.00
N LEU A 391 -0.54 2.62 12.89
CA LEU A 391 -1.08 3.19 11.65
C LEU A 391 -2.23 2.37 11.06
N ARG A 392 -2.22 1.04 11.22
CA ARG A 392 -3.32 0.15 10.81
C ARG A 392 -4.61 0.32 11.62
N ASN A 393 -4.55 0.93 12.80
CA ASN A 393 -5.70 1.02 13.66
C ASN A 393 -6.72 2.03 13.10
N PRO A 394 -7.93 1.61 12.70
CA PRO A 394 -8.93 2.51 12.13
C PRO A 394 -9.35 3.64 13.08
N SER A 395 -9.22 3.43 14.40
CA SER A 395 -9.53 4.44 15.42
C SER A 395 -8.63 5.67 15.36
N VAL A 396 -7.50 5.64 14.65
CA VAL A 396 -6.63 6.82 14.49
C VAL A 396 -7.23 7.85 13.51
N GLY A 397 -8.11 7.40 12.60
CA GLY A 397 -8.84 8.27 11.68
C GLY A 397 -7.98 8.95 10.61
N PHE A 398 -6.76 8.47 10.32
CA PHE A 398 -5.95 9.01 9.22
C PHE A 398 -6.55 8.68 7.86
N ASN A 399 -6.49 9.63 6.94
CA ASN A 399 -6.97 9.48 5.57
C ASN A 399 -5.83 9.05 4.63
N ASN A 400 -6.19 8.41 3.51
CA ASN A 400 -5.26 7.99 2.44
C ASN A 400 -4.16 7.03 2.89
N LEU A 401 -4.38 6.24 3.95
CA LEU A 401 -3.43 5.22 4.36
C LEU A 401 -3.47 4.02 3.40
N GLU A 402 -2.31 3.70 2.83
CA GLU A 402 -2.13 2.53 1.98
C GLU A 402 -1.19 1.53 2.65
N ASP A 403 -1.67 0.29 2.83
CA ASP A 403 -0.94 -0.79 3.52
C ASP A 403 0.44 -1.08 2.90
N GLU A 404 0.56 -0.91 1.58
CA GLU A 404 1.78 -1.13 0.81
C GLU A 404 2.88 -0.10 1.16
N ASN A 405 2.48 1.09 1.62
CA ASN A 405 3.36 2.23 1.85
C ASN A 405 3.75 2.42 3.33
N PHE A 406 3.28 1.56 4.22
CA PHE A 406 3.55 1.65 5.66
C PHE A 406 5.03 1.70 6.06
N GLN A 407 5.92 1.07 5.28
CA GLN A 407 7.35 1.20 5.51
C GLN A 407 7.82 2.63 5.27
N ARG A 408 7.43 3.25 4.13
CA ARG A 408 7.79 4.62 3.79
C ARG A 408 7.21 5.63 4.78
N TYR A 409 5.96 5.45 5.21
CA TYR A 409 5.39 6.29 6.27
C TYR A 409 6.19 6.17 7.56
N ALA A 410 6.50 4.95 8.02
CA ALA A 410 7.25 4.74 9.26
C ALA A 410 8.64 5.38 9.20
N ASP A 411 9.39 5.18 8.11
CA ASP A 411 10.74 5.73 7.95
C ASP A 411 10.71 7.27 7.91
N THR A 412 9.72 7.85 7.24
CA THR A 412 9.54 9.31 7.14
C THR A 412 9.12 9.92 8.48
N LEU A 413 8.17 9.28 9.19
CA LEU A 413 7.76 9.69 10.52
C LEU A 413 8.92 9.64 11.53
N LEU A 414 9.80 8.64 11.44
CA LEU A 414 11.01 8.57 12.27
C LEU A 414 11.98 9.73 11.98
N SER A 415 12.11 10.12 10.71
CA SER A 415 12.91 11.29 10.31
C SER A 415 12.30 12.58 10.87
N ILE A 416 11.01 12.82 10.65
CA ILE A 416 10.28 13.99 11.17
C ILE A 416 10.35 14.03 12.69
N LYS A 417 10.19 12.89 13.37
CA LYS A 417 10.29 12.78 14.82
C LYS A 417 11.67 13.20 15.32
N SER A 418 12.73 12.73 14.65
CA SER A 418 14.11 13.05 15.02
C SER A 418 14.41 14.53 14.82
N GLU A 419 13.90 15.14 13.74
CA GLU A 419 14.01 16.58 13.48
C GLU A 419 13.25 17.40 14.53
N ALA A 420 11.99 17.05 14.82
CA ALA A 420 11.18 17.74 15.82
C ALA A 420 11.83 17.68 17.21
N SER A 421 12.37 16.51 17.60
CA SER A 421 13.09 16.34 18.87
C SER A 421 14.33 17.25 18.95
N SER A 422 15.03 17.45 17.82
CA SER A 422 16.19 18.37 17.77
C SER A 422 15.81 19.84 17.98
N GLN A 423 14.56 20.20 17.68
CA GLN A 423 13.99 21.53 17.89
C GLN A 423 13.31 21.68 19.26
N GLY A 424 13.37 20.66 20.11
CA GLY A 424 12.74 20.62 21.44
C GLY A 424 11.26 20.25 21.42
N GLN A 425 10.74 19.73 20.30
CA GLN A 425 9.37 19.22 20.16
C GLN A 425 9.35 17.68 20.16
N ASP A 426 9.12 17.11 21.33
CA ASP A 426 9.10 15.65 21.53
C ASP A 426 7.74 14.99 21.26
N TYR A 427 6.78 15.68 20.62
CA TYR A 427 5.45 15.14 20.27
C TYR A 427 5.06 15.55 18.86
N LEU A 428 4.61 14.58 18.04
CA LEU A 428 3.99 14.85 16.74
C LEU A 428 2.48 14.86 16.92
N SER A 429 1.84 15.94 16.51
CA SER A 429 0.39 16.06 16.52
C SER A 429 -0.25 15.16 15.46
N TRP A 430 -1.57 14.96 15.56
CA TRP A 430 -2.32 14.24 14.53
C TRP A 430 -2.11 14.86 13.14
N ASN A 431 -2.09 16.19 13.05
CA ASN A 431 -1.86 16.92 11.81
C ASN A 431 -0.46 16.67 11.23
N ASP A 432 0.57 16.58 12.08
CA ASP A 432 1.93 16.31 11.62
C ASP A 432 2.03 14.91 10.99
N VAL A 433 1.35 13.93 11.59
CA VAL A 433 1.31 12.56 11.06
C VAL A 433 0.49 12.49 9.78
N GLN A 434 -0.68 13.15 9.72
CA GLN A 434 -1.49 13.21 8.49
C GLN A 434 -0.73 13.89 7.34
N ASN A 435 -0.08 15.03 7.61
CA ASN A 435 0.76 15.72 6.62
C ASN A 435 1.91 14.84 6.13
N CYS A 436 2.51 14.03 7.01
CA CYS A 436 3.52 13.06 6.61
C CYS A 436 2.95 12.01 5.65
N ILE A 437 1.78 11.44 5.96
CA ILE A 437 1.12 10.44 5.11
C ILE A 437 0.82 11.04 3.73
N ASP A 438 0.19 12.22 3.69
CA ASP A 438 -0.15 12.90 2.45
C ASP A 438 1.11 13.27 1.64
N MET A 439 2.17 13.74 2.30
CA MET A 439 3.45 14.03 1.64
C MET A 439 4.06 12.76 1.01
N VAL A 440 4.08 11.65 1.74
CA VAL A 440 4.64 10.38 1.23
C VAL A 440 3.80 9.87 0.06
N ASN A 441 2.47 9.94 0.15
CA ASN A 441 1.59 9.56 -0.95
C ASN A 441 1.79 10.42 -2.19
N MET A 442 1.91 11.74 -2.02
CA MET A 442 2.21 12.65 -3.12
C MET A 442 3.55 12.30 -3.78
N GLN A 443 4.58 11.97 -3.00
CA GLN A 443 5.87 11.54 -3.53
C GLN A 443 5.77 10.23 -4.33
N ILE A 444 5.04 9.24 -3.80
CA ILE A 444 4.81 7.96 -4.49
C ILE A 444 4.04 8.19 -5.79
N GLN A 445 3.01 9.04 -5.77
CA GLN A 445 2.25 9.37 -6.96
C GLN A 445 3.14 10.05 -8.01
N GLU A 446 3.99 11.02 -7.61
CA GLU A 446 4.95 11.64 -8.52
C GLU A 446 5.94 10.62 -9.13
N GLU A 447 6.39 9.63 -8.34
CA GLU A 447 7.26 8.56 -8.81
C GLU A 447 6.54 7.65 -9.82
N ASN A 448 5.31 7.24 -9.52
CA ASN A 448 4.47 6.41 -10.39
C ASN A 448 4.14 7.13 -11.71
N ASP A 449 3.73 8.39 -11.63
CA ASP A 449 3.45 9.21 -12.80
C ASP A 449 4.70 9.37 -13.68
N ARG A 450 5.89 9.45 -13.06
CA ARG A 450 7.16 9.48 -13.80
C ARG A 450 7.45 8.15 -14.49
N ILE A 451 7.18 7.01 -13.85
CA ILE A 451 7.34 5.68 -14.48
C ILE A 451 6.41 5.56 -15.70
N VAL A 452 5.16 5.99 -15.57
CA VAL A 452 4.19 6.00 -16.68
C VAL A 452 4.65 6.95 -17.80
N ALA A 453 5.17 8.12 -17.46
CA ALA A 453 5.66 9.05 -18.48
C ALA A 453 6.90 8.50 -19.23
N VAL A 454 7.81 7.80 -18.53
CA VAL A 454 8.95 7.10 -19.15
C VAL A 454 8.48 5.95 -20.06
N SER A 455 7.40 5.25 -19.71
CA SER A 455 6.84 4.20 -20.58
C SER A 455 6.27 4.80 -21.87
N TYR A 456 5.58 5.94 -21.80
CA TYR A 456 5.11 6.66 -23.00
C TYR A 456 6.25 7.13 -23.90
N ILE A 457 7.38 7.58 -23.34
CA ILE A 457 8.57 7.91 -24.13
C ILE A 457 9.08 6.67 -24.88
N ASN A 458 9.20 5.53 -24.18
CA ASN A 458 9.65 4.28 -24.81
C ASN A 458 8.70 3.81 -25.92
N GLU A 459 7.39 3.93 -25.72
CA GLU A 459 6.38 3.61 -26.73
C GLU A 459 6.50 4.54 -27.96
N ALA A 460 6.69 5.84 -27.74
CA ALA A 460 6.88 6.81 -28.82
C ALA A 460 8.15 6.52 -29.63
N ILE A 461 9.24 6.12 -28.95
CA ILE A 461 10.50 5.70 -29.59
C ILE A 461 10.25 4.47 -30.48
N ASP A 462 9.52 3.47 -30.00
CA ASP A 462 9.23 2.25 -30.77
C ASP A 462 8.35 2.51 -32.01
N GLN A 463 7.43 3.48 -31.91
CA GLN A 463 6.60 3.88 -33.03
C GLN A 463 7.37 4.61 -34.15
N GLY A 464 8.59 5.08 -33.87
CA GLY A 464 9.42 5.73 -34.88
C GLY A 464 8.95 7.12 -35.29
N ASN A 465 8.02 7.75 -34.55
CA ASN A 465 7.48 9.07 -34.85
C ASN A 465 8.21 10.17 -34.06
N PRO A 466 9.04 11.01 -34.71
CA PRO A 466 9.80 12.06 -34.02
C PRO A 466 8.94 13.09 -33.29
N GLY A 467 7.77 13.42 -33.83
CA GLY A 467 6.86 14.38 -33.20
C GLY A 467 6.32 13.86 -31.88
N LYS A 468 5.86 12.60 -31.86
CA LYS A 468 5.37 11.95 -30.64
C LYS A 468 6.49 11.73 -29.62
N THR A 469 7.69 11.39 -30.07
CA THR A 469 8.86 11.29 -29.19
C THR A 469 9.19 12.64 -28.57
N LEU A 470 9.19 13.73 -29.34
CA LEU A 470 9.40 15.06 -28.77
C LEU A 470 8.29 15.44 -27.78
N GLU A 471 7.03 15.20 -28.12
CA GLU A 471 5.88 15.49 -27.25
C GLU A 471 6.03 14.81 -25.88
N THR A 472 6.38 13.52 -25.88
CA THR A 472 6.59 12.74 -24.64
C THR A 472 7.83 13.18 -23.86
N LEU A 473 8.91 13.59 -24.52
CA LEU A 473 10.10 14.14 -23.86
C LEU A 473 9.84 15.51 -23.21
N LEU A 474 8.87 16.29 -23.71
CA LEU A 474 8.49 17.60 -23.16
C LEU A 474 7.49 17.51 -22.00
N LEU A 475 7.02 16.31 -21.63
CA LEU A 475 6.10 16.13 -20.51
C LEU A 475 6.75 16.60 -19.19
N PRO A 476 6.13 17.56 -18.45
CA PRO A 476 6.69 18.10 -17.21
C PRO A 476 6.96 17.02 -16.14
N THR A 477 6.13 15.98 -16.11
CA THR A 477 6.20 14.85 -15.16
C THR A 477 7.55 14.12 -15.20
N VAL A 478 8.18 14.08 -16.38
CA VAL A 478 9.45 13.37 -16.58
C VAL A 478 10.63 14.15 -15.98
N LYS A 479 10.50 15.48 -15.88
CA LYS A 479 11.55 16.40 -15.38
C LYS A 479 12.87 16.29 -16.16
N LEU A 480 12.80 16.10 -17.49
CA LEU A 480 13.98 16.12 -18.38
C LEU A 480 14.49 17.54 -18.61
N HIS A 481 15.79 17.66 -18.86
CA HIS A 481 16.48 18.93 -19.11
C HIS A 481 17.04 19.00 -20.53
N ASP A 482 17.22 20.23 -21.03
CA ASP A 482 17.86 20.54 -22.31
C ASP A 482 17.18 19.92 -23.55
N VAL A 483 15.88 19.65 -23.50
CA VAL A 483 15.11 19.19 -24.66
C VAL A 483 14.83 20.37 -25.59
N ASN A 484 15.41 20.34 -26.79
CA ASN A 484 15.22 21.36 -27.81
C ASN A 484 14.23 20.87 -28.91
N PRO A 485 13.06 21.52 -29.07
CA PRO A 485 12.05 21.13 -30.05
C PRO A 485 12.54 21.00 -31.51
N THR A 486 13.57 21.75 -31.91
CA THR A 486 14.09 21.68 -33.29
C THR A 486 14.77 20.34 -33.61
N ASN A 487 15.07 19.54 -32.59
CA ASN A 487 15.92 18.36 -32.69
C ASN A 487 15.13 17.04 -32.62
N ALA A 488 13.81 17.10 -32.74
CA ALA A 488 12.90 15.96 -32.62
C ALA A 488 13.39 14.70 -33.36
N ARG A 489 13.77 14.86 -34.63
CA ARG A 489 14.25 13.75 -35.48
C ARG A 489 15.52 13.11 -34.92
N HIS A 490 16.47 13.93 -34.48
CA HIS A 490 17.74 13.44 -33.96
C HIS A 490 17.59 12.79 -32.58
N TYR A 491 16.70 13.31 -31.72
CA TYR A 491 16.34 12.63 -30.47
C TYR A 491 15.76 11.25 -30.73
N GLN A 492 14.83 11.13 -31.68
CA GLN A 492 14.28 9.84 -32.09
C GLN A 492 15.37 8.85 -32.51
N ASP A 493 16.28 9.28 -33.40
CA ASP A 493 17.30 8.38 -33.94
C ASP A 493 18.33 7.95 -32.88
N VAL A 494 18.75 8.89 -32.00
CA VAL A 494 19.72 8.63 -30.93
C VAL A 494 19.12 7.72 -29.85
N LEU A 495 17.88 8.00 -29.40
CA LEU A 495 17.21 7.23 -28.36
C LEU A 495 16.82 5.83 -28.87
N HIS A 496 16.27 5.72 -30.08
CA HIS A 496 15.99 4.42 -30.69
C HIS A 496 17.27 3.58 -30.80
N TYR A 497 18.38 4.17 -31.23
CA TYR A 497 19.64 3.44 -31.27
C TYR A 497 20.12 3.01 -29.88
N ALA A 498 20.05 3.89 -28.88
CA ALA A 498 20.42 3.56 -27.51
C ALA A 498 19.60 2.37 -26.99
N LYS A 499 18.30 2.35 -27.27
CA LYS A 499 17.41 1.22 -26.92
C LYS A 499 17.82 -0.06 -27.63
N VAL A 500 18.08 -0.03 -28.93
CA VAL A 500 18.55 -1.18 -29.71
C VAL A 500 19.90 -1.72 -29.20
N GLN A 501 20.82 -0.85 -28.76
CA GLN A 501 22.07 -1.31 -28.13
C GLN A 501 21.81 -1.98 -26.79
N LYS A 502 20.94 -1.39 -25.97
CA LYS A 502 20.57 -1.96 -24.68
C LYS A 502 20.00 -3.37 -24.84
N CYS A 503 19.05 -3.57 -25.75
CA CYS A 503 18.49 -4.89 -26.04
C CYS A 503 19.55 -5.93 -26.44
N LYS A 504 20.56 -5.51 -27.22
CA LYS A 504 21.67 -6.38 -27.64
C LYS A 504 22.61 -6.73 -26.49
N GLU A 505 22.92 -5.77 -25.63
CA GLU A 505 23.81 -5.97 -24.48
C GLU A 505 23.13 -6.80 -23.38
N SER A 506 21.85 -6.55 -23.10
CA SER A 506 21.07 -7.27 -22.10
C SER A 506 20.55 -8.62 -22.56
N HIS A 507 20.57 -8.91 -23.87
CA HIS A 507 19.91 -10.07 -24.49
C HIS A 507 18.40 -10.12 -24.20
N ASP A 508 17.76 -8.95 -24.05
CA ASP A 508 16.34 -8.78 -23.77
C ASP A 508 15.71 -7.82 -24.79
N GLU A 509 14.85 -8.36 -25.66
CA GLU A 509 14.15 -7.60 -26.69
C GLU A 509 13.11 -6.62 -26.10
N SER A 510 12.69 -6.83 -24.85
CA SER A 510 11.74 -5.97 -24.14
C SER A 510 12.40 -4.84 -23.32
N ALA A 511 13.74 -4.75 -23.38
CA ALA A 511 14.48 -3.75 -22.60
C ALA A 511 14.05 -2.31 -22.94
N VAL A 512 13.68 -1.56 -21.91
CA VAL A 512 13.29 -0.14 -21.99
C VAL A 512 14.43 0.77 -21.57
N LEU A 513 14.44 2.01 -22.04
CA LEU A 513 15.32 3.05 -21.53
C LEU A 513 14.78 3.63 -20.23
N TRP A 514 15.63 3.70 -19.21
CA TRP A 514 15.36 4.38 -17.94
C TRP A 514 15.60 5.89 -18.07
N LEU A 515 15.09 6.65 -17.10
CA LEU A 515 15.12 8.11 -17.11
C LEU A 515 16.52 8.70 -17.34
N ASP A 516 17.53 8.16 -16.67
CA ASP A 516 18.92 8.58 -16.76
C ASP A 516 19.53 8.27 -18.14
N GLU A 517 19.16 7.14 -18.74
CA GLU A 517 19.57 6.76 -20.09
C GLU A 517 18.91 7.66 -21.14
N ILE A 518 17.64 8.03 -20.95
CA ILE A 518 16.92 8.98 -21.80
C ILE A 518 17.58 10.36 -21.72
N GLN A 519 17.85 10.87 -20.51
CA GLN A 519 18.54 12.15 -20.32
C GLN A 519 19.95 12.13 -20.94
N LYS A 520 20.69 11.03 -20.78
CA LYS A 520 21.98 10.84 -21.46
C LYS A 520 21.83 10.87 -22.97
N GLY A 521 20.79 10.23 -23.51
CA GLY A 521 20.47 10.26 -24.94
C GLY A 521 20.21 11.67 -25.46
N ILE A 522 19.45 12.48 -24.72
CA ILE A 522 19.22 13.91 -25.03
C ILE A 522 20.54 14.69 -25.04
N ASN A 523 21.34 14.54 -23.99
CA ASN A 523 22.62 15.23 -23.87
C ASN A 523 23.58 14.84 -24.99
N ASP A 524 23.62 13.56 -25.35
CA ASP A 524 24.42 13.02 -26.44
C ASP A 524 23.92 13.55 -27.80
N ALA A 525 22.60 13.63 -28.00
CA ALA A 525 22.01 14.21 -29.20
C ALA A 525 22.37 15.69 -29.34
N ASN A 526 22.21 16.49 -28.28
CA ASN A 526 22.59 17.91 -28.28
C ASN A 526 24.07 18.11 -28.58
N ARG A 527 24.94 17.31 -27.94
CA ARG A 527 26.39 17.36 -28.19
C ARG A 527 26.75 16.95 -29.61
N ASN A 528 26.03 15.99 -30.20
CA ASN A 528 26.24 15.62 -31.61
C ASN A 528 25.92 16.80 -32.53
N ILE A 529 24.85 17.55 -32.25
CA ILE A 529 24.43 18.71 -33.03
C ILE A 529 25.46 19.82 -32.94
N GLU A 530 25.92 20.15 -31.74
CA GLU A 530 26.95 21.17 -31.53
C GLU A 530 28.24 20.82 -32.30
N LYS A 531 28.68 19.56 -32.24
CA LYS A 531 29.85 19.09 -32.99
C LYS A 531 29.63 19.18 -34.51
N ALA A 532 28.44 18.81 -34.98
CA ALA A 532 28.09 18.87 -36.40
C ALA A 532 28.10 20.31 -36.91
N ALA A 533 27.49 21.23 -36.16
CA ALA A 533 27.44 22.65 -36.47
C ALA A 533 28.85 23.27 -36.52
N ASN A 534 29.69 22.99 -35.52
CA ASN A 534 31.07 23.48 -35.49
C ASN A 534 31.89 22.95 -36.68
N LEU A 535 31.75 21.66 -37.02
CA LEU A 535 32.43 21.04 -38.15
C LEU A 535 31.96 21.62 -39.49
N ALA A 536 30.65 21.81 -39.67
CA ALA A 536 30.07 22.38 -40.87
C ALA A 536 30.48 23.85 -41.06
N LEU A 537 30.46 24.64 -39.98
CA LEU A 537 30.89 26.03 -39.97
C LEU A 537 32.37 26.17 -40.29
N GLY A 538 33.24 25.38 -39.64
CA GLY A 538 34.68 25.39 -39.94
C GLY A 538 34.97 24.95 -41.37
N THR A 539 34.26 23.93 -41.88
CA THR A 539 34.39 23.45 -43.27
C THR A 539 34.00 24.54 -44.26
N SER A 540 32.89 25.24 -43.98
CA SER A 540 32.42 26.38 -44.78
C SER A 540 33.43 27.54 -44.76
N MET A 541 33.94 27.90 -43.58
CA MET A 541 34.92 28.97 -43.45
C MET A 541 36.25 28.65 -44.16
N ILE A 542 36.78 27.44 -44.03
CA ILE A 542 37.99 27.01 -44.73
C ILE A 542 37.78 27.13 -46.24
N ASN A 543 36.68 26.60 -46.77
CA ASN A 543 36.40 26.69 -48.20
C ASN A 543 36.30 28.15 -48.70
N LYS A 544 35.63 29.04 -47.95
CA LYS A 544 35.55 30.47 -48.27
C LYS A 544 36.93 31.15 -48.22
N CYS A 545 37.79 30.79 -47.28
CA CYS A 545 39.16 31.36 -47.20
C CYS A 545 40.06 30.86 -48.32
N LEU A 546 39.96 29.58 -48.69
CA LEU A 546 40.69 29.01 -49.83
C LEU A 546 40.28 29.66 -51.17
N GLU A 547 39.00 30.05 -51.31
CA GLU A 547 38.49 30.84 -52.45
C GLU A 547 39.12 32.25 -52.54
N LYS A 548 39.38 32.86 -51.38
CA LYS A 548 40.01 34.19 -51.29
C LYS A 548 41.53 34.14 -51.32
N HIS A 549 42.12 32.95 -51.35
CA HIS A 549 43.56 32.71 -51.21
C HIS A 549 44.16 33.25 -49.90
N ASP A 550 43.38 33.24 -48.81
CA ASP A 550 43.79 33.69 -47.48
C ASP A 550 44.33 32.52 -46.64
N SER A 551 45.64 32.47 -46.37
CA SER A 551 46.27 31.36 -45.63
C SER A 551 46.10 31.43 -44.11
N GLN A 552 46.25 32.61 -43.51
CA GLN A 552 46.22 32.78 -42.06
C GLN A 552 44.87 32.35 -41.43
N PRO A 553 43.70 32.76 -41.95
CA PRO A 553 42.42 32.36 -41.37
C PRO A 553 42.17 30.85 -41.45
N VAL A 554 42.66 30.18 -42.51
CA VAL A 554 42.56 28.71 -42.63
C VAL A 554 43.28 28.04 -41.46
N LEU A 555 44.46 28.53 -41.11
CA LEU A 555 45.25 27.99 -40.00
C LEU A 555 44.56 28.22 -38.66
N ASP A 556 44.03 29.41 -38.44
CA ASP A 556 43.31 29.75 -37.21
C ASP A 556 42.08 28.83 -37.02
N ILE A 557 41.36 28.51 -38.11
CA ILE A 557 40.23 27.59 -38.07
C ILE A 557 40.68 26.16 -37.82
N LEU A 558 41.76 25.70 -38.46
CA LEU A 558 42.30 24.36 -38.27
C LEU A 558 42.82 24.14 -36.83
N GLN A 559 43.42 25.16 -36.23
CA GLN A 559 43.90 25.16 -34.84
C GLN A 559 42.77 25.34 -33.82
N SER A 560 41.58 25.75 -34.26
CA SER A 560 40.45 25.94 -33.39
C SER A 560 40.03 24.60 -32.75
N PRO A 561 39.93 24.52 -31.41
CA PRO A 561 39.47 23.31 -30.74
C PRO A 561 38.03 22.93 -31.15
N LYS A 562 37.25 23.90 -31.66
CA LYS A 562 35.89 23.68 -32.14
C LYS A 562 35.84 22.83 -33.42
N PHE A 563 36.84 22.93 -34.29
CA PHE A 563 36.91 22.12 -35.51
C PHE A 563 37.35 20.68 -35.22
N GLY A 564 38.05 20.46 -34.10
CA GLY A 564 38.32 19.13 -33.55
C GLY A 564 39.48 18.38 -34.23
N LEU A 565 40.35 19.08 -34.95
CA LEU A 565 41.55 18.51 -35.55
C LEU A 565 42.79 18.68 -34.67
N ARG A 566 43.70 17.70 -34.73
CA ARG A 566 45.05 17.81 -34.17
C ARG A 566 45.98 18.31 -35.26
N VAL A 567 46.32 19.59 -35.18
CA VAL A 567 47.25 20.25 -36.10
C VAL A 567 48.55 20.61 -35.41
N VAL A 568 49.62 20.56 -36.19
CA VAL A 568 50.99 20.90 -35.82
C VAL A 568 51.31 22.27 -36.44
N PRO A 569 51.61 23.32 -35.65
CA PRO A 569 51.88 24.65 -36.17
C PRO A 569 52.99 24.70 -37.24
N GLU A 570 54.01 23.86 -37.12
CA GLU A 570 55.13 23.71 -38.04
C GLU A 570 54.71 23.23 -39.43
N CYS A 571 53.54 22.59 -39.55
CA CYS A 571 52.98 22.09 -40.81
C CYS A 571 52.00 23.08 -41.47
N ALA A 572 51.85 24.30 -40.93
CA ALA A 572 50.89 25.30 -41.38
C ALA A 572 50.87 25.50 -42.91
N GLU A 573 52.02 25.82 -43.51
CA GLU A 573 52.11 26.05 -44.95
C GLU A 573 51.75 24.81 -45.77
N THR A 574 52.17 23.62 -45.31
CA THR A 574 51.87 22.34 -45.95
C THR A 574 50.37 22.01 -45.90
N TYR A 575 49.70 22.28 -44.77
CA TYR A 575 48.24 22.12 -44.69
C TYR A 575 47.54 23.01 -45.69
N TYR A 576 47.86 24.30 -45.72
CA TYR A 576 47.23 25.26 -46.63
C TYR A 576 47.45 24.88 -48.09
N LYS A 577 48.70 24.55 -48.46
CA LYS A 577 49.05 24.15 -49.82
C LYS A 577 48.27 22.92 -50.28
N ASN A 578 48.26 21.85 -49.49
CA ASN A 578 47.58 20.60 -49.86
C ASN A 578 46.06 20.78 -49.94
N LEU A 579 45.49 21.58 -49.03
CA LEU A 579 44.06 21.93 -49.08
C LEU A 579 43.72 22.76 -50.32
N LEU A 580 44.55 23.75 -50.68
CA LEU A 580 44.34 24.57 -51.87
C LEU A 580 44.44 23.74 -53.16
N GLU A 581 45.44 22.86 -53.25
CA GLU A 581 45.59 21.92 -54.36
C GLU A 581 44.36 21.01 -54.51
N ALA A 582 43.88 20.43 -53.40
CA ALA A 582 42.69 19.60 -53.41
C ALA A 582 41.43 20.36 -53.85
N LYS A 583 41.25 21.61 -53.39
CA LYS A 583 40.10 22.44 -53.80
C LYS A 583 40.13 22.74 -55.30
N ASN A 584 41.28 23.10 -55.85
CA ASN A 584 41.44 23.43 -57.28
C ASN A 584 41.12 22.26 -58.22
N LEU A 585 41.19 21.02 -57.73
CA LEU A 585 40.78 19.83 -58.48
C LEU A 585 39.25 19.71 -58.61
N LYS A 586 38.48 20.26 -57.65
CA LYS A 586 37.01 20.18 -57.63
C LYS A 586 36.31 21.24 -58.48
N THR A 587 36.91 22.41 -58.65
CA THR A 587 36.33 23.58 -59.33
C THR A 587 36.26 23.47 -60.87
N LYS A 588 36.33 22.26 -61.45
CA LYS A 588 36.47 22.05 -62.90
C LYS A 588 35.18 21.69 -63.67
N GLU A 589 34.01 21.70 -63.03
CA GLU A 589 32.73 21.36 -63.67
C GLU A 589 31.68 22.48 -63.52
N ASP A 590 30.95 22.78 -64.60
CA ASP A 590 29.78 23.68 -64.62
C ASP A 590 28.68 23.10 -63.71
N SER A 591 28.48 23.68 -62.53
CA SER A 591 27.61 23.09 -61.51
C SER A 591 26.33 23.89 -61.25
N SER A 592 25.18 23.25 -61.49
CA SER A 592 23.88 23.61 -60.91
C SER A 592 23.78 23.12 -59.45
N GLU A 593 24.76 23.43 -58.62
CA GLU A 593 24.84 22.94 -57.23
C GLU A 593 24.00 23.82 -56.27
N SER A 594 23.58 23.24 -55.14
CA SER A 594 22.87 23.98 -54.09
C SER A 594 23.83 24.41 -52.96
N PRO A 595 23.49 25.38 -52.11
CA PRO A 595 24.35 25.85 -51.01
C PRO A 595 24.44 24.87 -49.82
N TRP A 596 23.96 23.64 -49.96
CA TRP A 596 23.90 22.68 -48.87
C TRP A 596 25.12 21.76 -48.82
N LEU A 597 25.77 21.72 -47.66
CA LEU A 597 26.77 20.71 -47.31
C LEU A 597 26.09 19.53 -46.63
N LYS A 598 26.54 18.31 -46.97
CA LYS A 598 26.18 17.08 -46.26
C LYS A 598 27.38 16.64 -45.41
N LEU A 599 27.13 16.39 -44.13
CA LEU A 599 28.08 15.81 -43.18
C LEU A 599 27.50 14.53 -42.60
N ILE A 600 28.35 13.51 -42.39
CA ILE A 600 27.95 12.25 -41.77
C ILE A 600 28.51 12.22 -40.35
N MET A 601 27.63 12.33 -39.36
CA MET A 601 28.01 12.33 -37.95
C MET A 601 28.07 10.91 -37.40
N LYS A 602 29.20 10.56 -36.77
CA LYS A 602 29.47 9.23 -36.19
C LYS A 602 29.19 8.07 -37.17
N ASN A 603 29.42 8.30 -38.48
CA ASN A 603 29.13 7.35 -39.55
C ASN A 603 27.67 6.86 -39.57
N ARG A 604 26.72 7.67 -39.10
CA ARG A 604 25.31 7.26 -38.98
C ARG A 604 24.30 8.34 -39.33
N TYR A 605 24.48 9.55 -38.80
CA TYR A 605 23.45 10.58 -38.89
C TYR A 605 23.83 11.58 -39.97
N ASP A 606 22.95 11.77 -40.94
CA ASP A 606 23.10 12.79 -41.96
C ASP A 606 22.78 14.16 -41.36
N TYR A 607 23.67 15.12 -41.57
CA TYR A 607 23.54 16.50 -41.14
C TYR A 607 23.72 17.43 -42.33
N TYR A 608 22.75 18.30 -42.55
CA TYR A 608 22.71 19.23 -43.67
C TYR A 608 22.90 20.64 -43.16
N TYR A 609 23.79 21.39 -43.79
CA TYR A 609 24.11 22.76 -43.42
C TYR A 609 24.10 23.67 -44.64
N ASN A 610 23.29 24.73 -44.60
CA ASN A 610 23.22 25.74 -45.64
C ASN A 610 24.31 26.80 -45.40
N VAL A 611 25.23 26.95 -46.34
CA VAL A 611 26.41 27.83 -46.18
C VAL A 611 26.11 29.31 -46.38
N GLU A 612 24.92 29.64 -46.88
CA GLU A 612 24.44 31.00 -47.14
C GLU A 612 23.54 31.49 -45.99
N THR A 613 22.54 30.70 -45.60
CA THR A 613 21.59 31.07 -44.54
C THR A 613 22.06 30.70 -43.15
N GLY A 614 22.98 29.73 -43.03
CA GLY A 614 23.40 29.16 -41.74
C GLY A 614 22.38 28.17 -41.15
N GLU A 615 21.32 27.83 -41.88
CA GLU A 615 20.32 26.86 -41.45
C GLU A 615 20.89 25.43 -41.42
N SER A 616 20.43 24.65 -40.45
CA SER A 616 20.86 23.25 -40.27
C SER A 616 19.69 22.32 -40.01
N THR A 617 19.76 21.11 -40.55
CA THR A 617 18.72 20.09 -40.37
C THR A 617 19.29 18.67 -40.44
N PHE A 618 18.58 17.71 -39.84
CA PHE A 618 18.84 16.27 -39.93
C PHE A 618 17.96 15.58 -40.99
N VAL A 619 17.14 16.36 -41.69
CA VAL A 619 16.28 15.88 -42.78
C VAL A 619 16.80 16.46 -44.09
N PRO A 620 16.90 15.67 -45.17
CA PRO A 620 17.31 16.20 -46.46
C PRO A 620 16.40 17.36 -46.88
N PRO A 621 16.94 18.55 -47.15
CA PRO A 621 16.13 19.68 -47.62
C PRO A 621 15.54 19.38 -49.00
N GLU A 622 14.39 19.99 -49.29
CA GLU A 622 13.68 19.76 -50.55
C GLU A 622 14.54 20.21 -51.75
N GLY A 623 14.69 19.32 -52.74
CA GLY A 623 15.55 19.59 -53.90
C GLY A 623 17.06 19.59 -53.60
N PHE A 624 17.50 18.93 -52.52
CA PHE A 624 18.92 18.87 -52.14
C PHE A 624 19.84 18.38 -53.27
N ILE A 625 20.77 19.24 -53.68
CA ILE A 625 21.90 18.91 -54.56
C ILE A 625 23.18 19.27 -53.80
N PRO A 626 24.07 18.33 -53.47
CA PRO A 626 25.24 18.61 -52.65
C PRO A 626 26.16 19.63 -53.32
N LYS A 627 26.75 20.51 -52.52
CA LYS A 627 27.80 21.43 -52.97
C LYS A 627 29.10 20.66 -53.24
N THR A 628 29.32 20.27 -54.50
CA THR A 628 30.46 19.42 -54.90
C THR A 628 31.72 20.24 -55.21
N SER A 629 31.59 21.54 -55.44
CA SER A 629 32.73 22.45 -55.67
C SER A 629 33.62 22.64 -54.43
N TRP A 630 33.09 22.36 -53.24
CA TRP A 630 33.77 22.54 -51.96
C TRP A 630 34.40 21.25 -51.44
N LEU A 631 35.49 21.40 -50.68
CA LEU A 631 36.05 20.30 -49.90
C LEU A 631 35.08 19.90 -48.79
N THR A 632 34.88 18.59 -48.61
CA THR A 632 34.09 18.05 -47.52
C THR A 632 34.90 18.05 -46.22
N SER A 633 34.21 17.92 -45.08
CA SER A 633 34.89 17.77 -43.79
C SER A 633 35.81 16.56 -43.75
N GLU A 634 35.43 15.45 -44.37
CA GLU A 634 36.23 14.22 -44.43
C GLU A 634 37.51 14.40 -45.25
N GLU A 635 37.44 15.10 -46.38
CA GLU A 635 38.61 15.40 -47.21
C GLU A 635 39.58 16.31 -46.46
N ILE A 636 39.09 17.38 -45.82
CA ILE A 636 39.92 18.28 -45.01
C ILE A 636 40.59 17.50 -43.88
N GLN A 637 39.82 16.70 -43.15
CA GLN A 637 40.35 15.87 -42.06
C GLN A 637 41.39 14.86 -42.55
N THR A 638 41.18 14.26 -43.73
CA THR A 638 42.11 13.30 -44.33
C THR A 638 43.42 13.99 -44.72
N ILE A 639 43.34 15.13 -45.41
CA ILE A 639 44.53 15.89 -45.85
C ILE A 639 45.35 16.34 -44.63
N VAL A 640 44.70 16.97 -43.66
CA VAL A 640 45.36 17.42 -42.43
C VAL A 640 45.92 16.23 -41.66
N GLY A 641 45.16 15.15 -41.53
CA GLY A 641 45.59 13.92 -40.86
C GLY A 641 46.82 13.29 -41.49
N GLN A 642 46.90 13.23 -42.83
CA GLN A 642 48.07 12.74 -43.56
C GLN A 642 49.31 13.60 -43.29
N VAL A 643 49.20 14.92 -43.45
CA VAL A 643 50.31 15.84 -43.22
C VAL A 643 50.80 15.76 -41.76
N THR A 644 49.89 15.72 -40.79
CA THR A 644 50.24 15.55 -39.37
C THR A 644 50.92 14.20 -39.11
N ALA A 645 50.42 13.11 -39.72
CA ALA A 645 50.98 11.77 -39.54
C ALA A 645 52.39 11.66 -40.13
N ASP A 646 52.62 12.26 -41.29
CA ASP A 646 53.92 12.27 -41.95
C ASP A 646 54.94 13.08 -41.15
N TYR A 647 54.55 14.26 -40.63
CA TYR A 647 55.40 15.02 -39.72
C TYR A 647 55.75 14.23 -38.45
N ASN A 648 54.76 13.63 -37.80
CA ASN A 648 54.99 12.82 -36.59
C ASN A 648 55.91 11.63 -36.88
N ARG A 649 55.75 11.00 -38.05
CA ARG A 649 56.64 9.92 -38.50
C ARG A 649 58.06 10.42 -38.65
N GLU A 650 58.29 11.57 -39.29
CA GLU A 650 59.61 12.18 -39.40
C GLU A 650 60.24 12.49 -38.04
N GLN A 651 59.48 13.06 -37.11
CA GLN A 651 59.96 13.32 -35.74
C GLN A 651 60.36 12.03 -35.01
N LEU A 652 59.59 10.94 -35.19
CA LEU A 652 59.95 9.64 -34.65
C LEU A 652 61.24 9.10 -35.28
N TRP A 653 61.47 9.29 -36.58
CA TRP A 653 62.73 8.91 -37.24
C TRP A 653 63.91 9.67 -36.64
N PHE A 654 63.80 11.00 -36.51
CA PHE A 654 64.85 11.83 -35.93
C PHE A 654 65.15 11.45 -34.48
N ALA A 655 64.11 11.24 -33.65
CA ALA A 655 64.28 10.85 -32.25
C ALA A 655 65.02 9.50 -32.09
N ASN A 656 64.89 8.58 -33.05
CA ASN A 656 65.47 7.24 -33.01
C ASN A 656 66.72 7.07 -33.89
N GLU A 657 67.24 8.15 -34.47
CA GLU A 657 68.36 8.11 -35.42
C GLU A 657 69.59 7.37 -34.83
N ASN A 658 69.95 7.66 -33.58
CA ASN A 658 71.07 7.00 -32.91
C ASN A 658 70.89 5.48 -32.76
N LEU A 659 69.68 5.02 -32.42
CA LEU A 659 69.37 3.60 -32.32
C LEU A 659 69.41 2.92 -33.69
N ILE A 660 68.89 3.60 -34.72
CA ILE A 660 68.94 3.11 -36.09
C ILE A 660 70.39 2.97 -36.57
N LEU A 661 71.25 3.95 -36.29
CA LEU A 661 72.68 3.89 -36.61
C LEU A 661 73.38 2.73 -35.90
N GLN A 662 73.08 2.50 -34.62
CA GLN A 662 73.60 1.36 -33.87
C GLN A 662 73.14 0.02 -34.47
N LEU A 663 71.86 -0.10 -34.79
CA LEU A 663 71.31 -1.30 -35.44
C LEU A 663 71.96 -1.55 -36.80
N GLN A 664 72.13 -0.50 -37.62
CA GLN A 664 72.83 -0.58 -38.90
C GLN A 664 74.28 -1.05 -38.73
N ALA A 665 75.00 -0.52 -37.73
CA ALA A 665 76.36 -0.93 -37.43
C ALA A 665 76.43 -2.41 -36.98
N LEU A 666 75.52 -2.85 -36.11
CA LEU A 666 75.41 -4.24 -35.68
C LEU A 666 75.09 -5.18 -36.84
N ALA A 667 74.15 -4.80 -37.71
CA ALA A 667 73.79 -5.56 -38.91
C ALA A 667 74.97 -5.68 -39.88
N ARG A 668 75.66 -4.57 -40.18
CA ARG A 668 76.89 -4.57 -40.99
C ARG A 668 77.96 -5.48 -40.37
N GLY A 669 78.18 -5.37 -39.06
CA GLY A 669 79.13 -6.22 -38.34
C GLY A 669 78.75 -7.70 -38.31
N PHE A 670 77.45 -8.03 -38.25
CA PHE A 670 76.96 -9.40 -38.38
C PHE A 670 77.21 -9.96 -39.78
N LEU A 671 76.88 -9.20 -40.85
CA LEU A 671 77.08 -9.61 -42.23
C LEU A 671 78.56 -9.90 -42.53
N VAL A 672 79.48 -9.07 -42.03
CA VAL A 672 80.93 -9.29 -42.17
C VAL A 672 81.38 -10.56 -41.44
N ARG A 673 80.94 -10.77 -40.19
CA ARG A 673 81.29 -11.98 -39.43
C ARG A 673 80.75 -13.25 -40.08
N LYS A 674 79.51 -13.20 -40.60
CA LYS A 674 78.92 -14.31 -41.37
C LYS A 674 79.77 -14.64 -42.60
N SER A 675 80.12 -13.64 -43.41
CA SER A 675 80.96 -13.84 -44.60
C SER A 675 82.35 -14.39 -44.25
N TYR A 676 82.96 -13.90 -43.16
CA TYR A 676 84.24 -14.42 -42.68
C TYR A 676 84.15 -15.90 -42.26
N GLU A 677 83.14 -16.27 -41.46
CA GLU A 677 82.96 -17.66 -41.02
C GLU A 677 82.66 -18.59 -42.20
N GLU A 678 81.85 -18.15 -43.17
CA GLU A 678 81.62 -18.90 -44.41
C GLU A 678 82.93 -19.12 -45.19
N ARG A 679 83.78 -18.08 -45.31
CA ARG A 679 85.08 -18.18 -45.99
C ARG A 679 86.07 -19.07 -45.23
N LYS A 680 86.14 -18.95 -43.90
CA LYS A 680 86.96 -19.78 -43.03
C LYS A 680 86.55 -21.24 -43.14
N GLY A 681 85.25 -21.53 -43.06
CA GLY A 681 84.69 -22.87 -43.24
C GLY A 681 85.02 -23.45 -44.63
N PHE A 682 84.98 -22.64 -45.69
CA PHE A 682 85.42 -23.05 -47.02
C PHE A 682 86.91 -23.45 -47.04
N LEU A 683 87.79 -22.62 -46.46
CA LEU A 683 89.24 -22.88 -46.44
C LEU A 683 89.58 -24.14 -45.63
N GLN A 684 88.96 -24.33 -44.47
CA GLN A 684 89.14 -25.53 -43.64
C GLN A 684 88.74 -26.80 -44.41
N LYS A 685 87.66 -26.77 -45.19
CA LYS A 685 87.27 -27.90 -46.06
C LYS A 685 88.31 -28.21 -47.14
N GLN A 686 89.09 -27.23 -47.60
CA GLN A 686 90.13 -27.41 -48.61
C GLN A 686 91.51 -27.80 -48.04
N GLU A 687 91.71 -27.65 -46.73
CA GLU A 687 92.99 -27.93 -46.06
C GLU A 687 93.57 -29.33 -46.37
N PRO A 688 92.77 -30.43 -46.38
CA PRO A 688 93.29 -31.76 -46.75
C PRO A 688 93.82 -31.82 -48.19
N SER A 689 93.16 -31.13 -49.13
CA SER A 689 93.57 -31.05 -50.53
C SER A 689 94.88 -30.27 -50.67
N VAL A 690 95.01 -29.15 -49.95
CA VAL A 690 96.24 -28.35 -49.92
C VAL A 690 97.40 -29.18 -49.36
N LEU A 691 97.19 -29.91 -48.26
CA LEU A 691 98.20 -30.80 -47.68
C LEU A 691 98.65 -31.90 -48.67
N LYS A 692 97.72 -32.48 -49.44
CA LYS A 692 98.06 -33.45 -50.51
C LYS A 692 98.92 -32.82 -51.61
N ILE A 693 98.57 -31.62 -52.08
CA ILE A 693 99.35 -30.90 -53.10
C ILE A 693 100.75 -30.56 -52.55
N GLN A 694 100.83 -30.03 -51.33
CA GLN A 694 102.10 -29.70 -50.67
C GLN A 694 102.99 -30.95 -50.50
N ALA A 695 102.42 -32.08 -50.08
CA ALA A 695 103.13 -33.34 -49.94
C ALA A 695 103.64 -33.85 -51.30
N SER A 696 102.80 -33.78 -52.35
CA SER A 696 103.19 -34.15 -53.71
C SER A 696 104.35 -33.29 -54.23
N TRP A 697 104.29 -31.97 -54.03
CA TRP A 697 105.36 -31.04 -54.40
C TRP A 697 106.66 -31.28 -53.63
N LYS A 698 106.59 -31.47 -52.30
CA LYS A 698 107.75 -31.84 -51.48
C LYS A 698 108.39 -33.13 -52.00
N GLY A 699 107.58 -34.14 -52.32
CA GLY A 699 108.03 -35.39 -52.92
C GLY A 699 108.68 -35.18 -54.30
N TYR A 700 108.11 -34.35 -55.17
CA TYR A 700 108.71 -33.98 -56.46
C TYR A 700 110.06 -33.28 -56.28
N LYS A 701 110.14 -32.26 -55.41
CA LYS A 701 111.38 -31.51 -55.15
C LYS A 701 112.49 -32.42 -54.65
N GLN A 702 112.18 -33.33 -53.72
CA GLN A 702 113.15 -34.30 -53.20
C GLN A 702 113.62 -35.27 -54.30
N ARG A 703 112.70 -35.81 -55.11
CA ARG A 703 113.04 -36.67 -56.24
C ARG A 703 113.93 -35.96 -57.26
N LYS A 704 113.63 -34.71 -57.61
CA LYS A 704 114.46 -33.90 -58.51
C LYS A 704 115.87 -33.71 -57.95
N SER A 705 115.99 -33.32 -56.67
CA SER A 705 117.30 -33.17 -56.02
C SER A 705 118.09 -34.48 -56.00
N TYR A 706 117.44 -35.62 -55.73
CA TYR A 706 118.07 -36.94 -55.82
C TYR A 706 118.56 -37.24 -57.24
N THR A 707 117.73 -37.03 -58.26
CA THR A 707 118.11 -37.24 -59.67
C THR A 707 119.25 -36.33 -60.10
N ASP A 708 119.26 -35.06 -59.70
CA ASP A 708 120.36 -34.14 -59.99
C ASP A 708 121.65 -34.59 -59.32
N ARG A 709 121.59 -35.07 -58.06
CA ARG A 709 122.73 -35.63 -57.33
C ARG A 709 123.24 -36.93 -57.97
N LEU A 710 122.34 -37.80 -58.44
CA LEU A 710 122.67 -39.00 -59.20
C LEU A 710 123.36 -38.66 -60.52
N ARG A 711 122.87 -37.64 -61.24
CA ARG A 711 123.48 -37.15 -62.49
C ARG A 711 124.89 -36.63 -62.26
N VAL A 712 125.13 -35.88 -61.18
CA VAL A 712 126.47 -35.43 -60.78
C VAL A 712 127.40 -36.60 -60.48
N LEU A 713 126.93 -37.62 -59.74
CA LEU A 713 127.71 -38.83 -59.47
C LEU A 713 128.04 -39.58 -60.76
N GLN A 714 127.06 -39.76 -61.65
CA GLN A 714 127.24 -40.42 -62.95
C GLN A 714 128.20 -39.66 -63.87
N GLY A 715 128.11 -38.33 -63.92
CA GLY A 715 129.02 -37.49 -64.71
C GLY A 715 130.47 -37.48 -64.18
N ASN A 716 130.66 -37.78 -62.90
CA ASN A 716 131.97 -37.84 -62.24
C ASN A 716 132.48 -39.28 -62.07
N VAL A 717 131.86 -40.30 -62.68
CA VAL A 717 132.30 -41.71 -62.57
C VAL A 717 133.78 -41.85 -62.96
N ALA A 718 134.24 -41.19 -64.02
CA ALA A 718 135.64 -41.23 -64.43
C ALA A 718 136.61 -40.62 -63.39
N ALA A 719 136.18 -39.60 -62.64
CA ALA A 719 136.95 -39.01 -61.55
C ALA A 719 136.91 -39.89 -60.27
N ILE A 720 135.75 -40.48 -59.96
CA ILE A 720 135.57 -41.42 -58.83
C ILE A 720 136.38 -42.71 -59.05
N VAL A 721 136.39 -43.24 -60.28
CA VAL A 721 137.20 -44.41 -60.67
C VAL A 721 138.70 -44.08 -60.63
N LYS A 722 139.12 -42.85 -60.95
CA LYS A 722 140.51 -42.40 -60.78
C LYS A 722 140.96 -42.34 -59.32
N VAL A 723 140.09 -41.90 -58.41
CA VAL A 723 140.40 -41.90 -56.96
C VAL A 723 140.53 -43.34 -56.42
N ASN A 724 139.75 -44.29 -56.95
CA ASN A 724 139.86 -45.72 -56.60
C ASN A 724 141.06 -46.45 -57.23
N PHE A 725 141.76 -45.86 -58.20
CA PHE A 725 142.99 -46.42 -58.78
C PHE A 725 144.27 -45.90 -58.10
N HIS A 726 144.15 -44.97 -57.14
CA HIS A 726 145.26 -44.39 -56.35
C HIS A 726 145.09 -44.58 -54.83
N LEU A 727 144.16 -45.45 -54.44
CA LEU A 727 144.06 -46.14 -53.14
C LEU A 727 144.31 -47.62 -53.40
#